data_AF-A0A4W5MPJ7-F1
#
_entry.id   AF-A0A4W5MPJ7-F1
#
_cell.length_a   1.000
_cell.length_b   1.000
_cell.length_c   1.000
_cell.angle_alpha   90.00
_cell.angle_beta   90.00
_cell.angle_gamma   90.00
#
_symmetry.space_group_name_H-M   'P 1'
#
loop_
_entity.id
_entity.type
_entity.pdbx_description
1 polymer ?
#
loop_
_entity_poly.entity_id
_entity_poly.type
_entity_poly.pdbx_seq_one_letter_code
_entity_poly.pdbx_strand_id
1 'polypeptide(L)'
;MAGGVGESQLQRIIRDLHDAVAELTKEYRENGEPITDDSPNLQKFSYKLEYLLQFDQKEKTTFLGTRKDYWDYFSDCLAKIKGANDGIRFVKSIPELKTSLGKGRAFIRYSLVHQRLADTLQQCLMNQRVTSDWYYARSPLLKSHLSVDIISHLYELNEIQFDVASRGHDLDSSWPTFARRTLGMPNSPGHMWKPPSRSSSINSLASTYSQHAHEFPGSPEYAPGMLSELNESLPSGVEVSMLDELRLELDQSELKQRELQDRVRLMGEEGAELKGVVVKLQRQLDMSLTTQEEQQGMQGTLKALERREEALSRKLETLRAGERAREAEQRHLQEKLVAAEGKNVELMAKLDGVLDEKGQQATSYFDSAQKIHELLDRLKEAERGKVEALAEGEDRRRQAEKLANELRVKEVAAKEDEAKLEALSKSAAEEKSKFVECAEEQCNAIDKLQGELTLREKEASNLQRQLHDLQSALEEREIQAEEARDRAQEEKEEIQGSMGNLKEALEVELLYLKKQLKTREAELLSSTQKLQHLEVQSHSLTTERDGLSANLSELESSVREQANRIEEYKTQCTNLMELNGKLLGTVKRNEELKKELAESRAALEGEVAALRASDKQLRGQLDDAKVTVDEKDRRLREENRALDESLQRAAMAAEVSGAAGKRLEQENLGLREEQATVRAALSSMQDELKAIQGQIGELEKSLGRSRRSEASLQEQLKDRQAQLENKEKGCVELQARVEALEARGRALEKAKTDAEKACAKKTKLIERVTTEKQTVERTQLVRTSAQAKESQEIAAKMTMVEGQLEVNMKEVTRLQAEVLDLRVQLNTSAEDRMRSQAQLEVTEAQRDELRTLTEQLKAQTEALNQRHVAELLQCNEREEALSRECDRVEAATRAELAAAEASARGELATLKTQNERLAMENVETREGLHRANTEMAELGMTICRLTAEREEAKEGWAGEAGRIGELEERTSREVERQEACMAALRQENASLREELRMLENLPAAMLELQEKLEKAEGQVRSLKDSSLEEMEAVKFQMSSDSMNHQNQIRSVNDELGKLRVQLPKEQEKVSGLEAKVSELEGVNEEYSRLIGEKDAHITKSEAAICQSEGEIQHLRDSVTSAEEALSTVQAVCEDLKQKLEQAEVDKCSHYLRTTAEIDDLYRTKSTLEERLIELIKSLPRSSPFGIQKESPRYQGRRQREGDIKEKDGIRMFCGRNRTLWSLSRSCGQRSACCRTRRPPTAWAARTISPGGYADITAGGH
;
A
#
# COMPACT_ATOMS: atom_id res chain seq x y z
N MET A 1 23.86 -5.28 -7.22
CA MET A 1 23.84 -5.89 -5.86
C MET A 1 23.32 -4.95 -4.76
N ALA A 2 23.48 -3.62 -4.84
CA ALA A 2 23.18 -2.70 -3.72
C ALA A 2 21.72 -2.68 -3.16
N GLY A 3 20.72 -3.25 -3.86
CA GLY A 3 19.32 -3.19 -3.43
C GLY A 3 19.00 -3.92 -2.13
N GLY A 4 19.46 -5.18 -1.99
CA GLY A 4 19.02 -6.06 -0.89
C GLY A 4 19.46 -5.63 0.51
N VAL A 5 20.65 -5.04 0.64
CA VAL A 5 21.22 -4.61 1.94
C VAL A 5 20.34 -3.55 2.62
N GLY A 6 19.76 -2.64 1.83
CA GLY A 6 18.90 -1.59 2.35
C GLY A 6 17.47 -2.04 2.68
N GLU A 7 17.07 -3.26 2.31
CA GLU A 7 15.73 -3.80 2.59
C GLU A 7 15.73 -4.70 3.83
N SER A 8 16.79 -5.49 4.05
CA SER A 8 17.00 -6.19 5.32
C SER A 8 17.25 -5.22 6.49
N GLN A 9 17.98 -4.11 6.25
CA GLN A 9 18.11 -3.04 7.24
C GLN A 9 16.75 -2.42 7.59
N LEU A 10 15.87 -2.18 6.61
CA LEU A 10 14.55 -1.62 6.85
C LEU A 10 13.69 -2.54 7.72
N GLN A 11 13.62 -3.83 7.39
CA GLN A 11 12.90 -4.83 8.19
C GLN A 11 13.44 -4.94 9.63
N ARG A 12 14.75 -4.75 9.83
CA ARG A 12 15.33 -4.67 11.18
C ARG A 12 14.83 -3.43 11.94
N ILE A 13 14.80 -2.25 11.32
CA ILE A 13 14.32 -1.03 12.00
C ILE A 13 12.82 -1.09 12.33
N ILE A 14 12.01 -1.72 11.47
CA ILE A 14 10.59 -1.96 11.75
C ILE A 14 10.44 -2.87 12.99
N ARG A 15 11.18 -3.98 13.04
CA ARG A 15 11.20 -4.87 14.23
C ARG A 15 11.71 -4.15 15.49
N ASP A 16 12.82 -3.41 15.37
CA ASP A 16 13.36 -2.60 16.47
C ASP A 16 12.35 -1.54 16.99
N LEU A 17 11.41 -1.08 16.15
CA LEU A 17 10.29 -0.21 16.54
C LEU A 17 9.22 -1.01 17.29
N HIS A 18 8.81 -2.17 16.78
CA HIS A 18 7.79 -3.02 17.41
C HIS A 18 8.27 -3.48 18.81
N ASP A 19 9.53 -3.89 18.92
CA ASP A 19 10.18 -4.18 20.21
C ASP A 19 10.17 -2.97 21.16
N ALA A 20 10.23 -1.74 20.65
CA ALA A 20 10.19 -0.52 21.46
C ALA A 20 8.77 -0.14 21.88
N VAL A 21 7.77 -0.45 21.05
CA VAL A 21 6.34 -0.37 21.41
C VAL A 21 6.03 -1.38 22.51
N ALA A 22 6.37 -2.66 22.32
CA ALA A 22 6.09 -3.71 23.30
C ALA A 22 6.73 -3.44 24.67
N GLU A 23 7.99 -2.98 24.70
CA GLU A 23 8.66 -2.59 25.95
C GLU A 23 8.07 -1.30 26.56
N LEU A 24 7.56 -0.33 25.78
CA LEU A 24 6.78 0.80 26.30
C LEU A 24 5.44 0.37 26.92
N THR A 25 4.69 -0.50 26.24
CA THR A 25 3.42 -1.06 26.72
C THR A 25 3.65 -1.84 28.02
N LYS A 26 4.76 -2.57 28.11
CA LYS A 26 5.18 -3.29 29.32
C LYS A 26 5.62 -2.35 30.44
N GLU A 27 6.48 -1.37 30.18
CA GLU A 27 6.93 -0.36 31.15
C GLU A 27 5.76 0.38 31.79
N TYR A 28 4.73 0.73 31.00
CA TYR A 28 3.49 1.33 31.49
C TYR A 28 2.67 0.38 32.37
N ARG A 29 2.54 -0.90 31.99
CA ARG A 29 1.84 -1.93 32.79
C ARG A 29 2.58 -2.27 34.09
N GLU A 30 3.91 -2.27 34.08
CA GLU A 30 4.75 -2.64 35.23
C GLU A 30 4.84 -1.50 36.25
N ASN A 31 4.93 -0.24 35.80
CA ASN A 31 5.03 0.92 36.69
C ASN A 31 3.65 1.49 37.11
N GLY A 32 2.64 1.43 36.24
CA GLY A 32 1.32 2.04 36.48
C GLY A 32 1.29 3.58 36.41
N GLU A 33 2.42 4.21 36.06
CA GLU A 33 2.58 5.66 35.91
C GLU A 33 2.77 6.03 34.41
N PRO A 34 2.35 7.24 33.97
CA PRO A 34 2.58 7.68 32.60
C PRO A 34 4.06 7.69 32.20
N ILE A 35 4.37 7.26 30.97
CA ILE A 35 5.73 7.25 30.44
C ILE A 35 6.26 8.68 30.33
N THR A 36 7.45 8.94 30.89
CA THR A 36 8.11 10.26 30.87
C THR A 36 9.41 10.26 30.06
N ASP A 37 10.03 11.43 29.92
CA ASP A 37 11.23 11.69 29.11
C ASP A 37 12.53 11.02 29.60
N ASP A 38 12.52 10.35 30.75
CA ASP A 38 13.61 9.50 31.24
C ASP A 38 13.53 8.05 30.75
N SER A 39 12.40 7.60 30.20
CA SER A 39 12.27 6.25 29.62
C SER A 39 13.26 6.01 28.47
N PRO A 40 14.12 4.97 28.56
CA PRO A 40 15.01 4.60 27.46
C PRO A 40 14.22 3.95 26.29
N ASN A 41 13.06 3.36 26.56
CA ASN A 41 12.20 2.76 25.54
C ASN A 41 11.50 3.85 24.72
N LEU A 42 11.05 4.95 25.34
CA LEU A 42 10.57 6.13 24.64
C LEU A 42 11.63 6.71 23.70
N GLN A 43 12.89 6.77 24.15
CA GLN A 43 14.01 7.24 23.33
C GLN A 43 14.26 6.30 22.16
N LYS A 44 14.36 4.98 22.41
CA LYS A 44 14.50 3.93 21.37
C LYS A 44 13.38 4.07 20.33
N PHE A 45 12.13 4.12 20.76
CA PHE A 45 10.95 4.30 19.90
C PHE A 45 11.08 5.55 19.03
N SER A 46 11.37 6.70 19.66
CA SER A 46 11.43 8.00 18.98
C SER A 46 12.48 8.03 17.87
N TYR A 47 13.69 7.49 18.11
CA TYR A 47 14.73 7.39 17.09
C TYR A 47 14.37 6.40 15.96
N LYS A 48 13.68 5.30 16.25
CA LYS A 48 13.26 4.31 15.23
C LYS A 48 12.16 4.87 14.34
N LEU A 49 11.18 5.57 14.91
CA LEU A 49 10.12 6.23 14.15
C LEU A 49 10.67 7.38 13.29
N GLU A 50 11.58 8.20 13.84
CA GLU A 50 12.27 9.24 13.08
C GLU A 50 13.06 8.67 11.89
N TYR A 51 13.77 7.55 12.07
CA TYR A 51 14.45 6.88 10.97
C TYR A 51 13.48 6.44 9.88
N LEU A 52 12.34 5.83 10.23
CA LEU A 52 11.34 5.37 9.24
C LEU A 52 10.67 6.54 8.50
N LEU A 53 10.50 7.69 9.15
CA LEU A 53 10.00 8.94 8.55
C LEU A 53 11.04 9.68 7.70
N GLN A 54 12.33 9.34 7.82
CA GLN A 54 13.40 9.87 6.96
C GLN A 54 13.84 8.86 5.88
N PHE A 55 13.51 7.58 6.01
CA PHE A 55 13.92 6.52 5.10
C PHE A 55 13.28 6.64 3.71
N ASP A 56 14.12 6.74 2.68
CA ASP A 56 13.72 6.98 1.28
C ASP A 56 12.89 8.28 1.12
N GLN A 57 13.01 9.24 2.04
CA GLN A 57 12.37 10.56 1.93
C GLN A 57 13.02 11.38 0.80
N LYS A 58 12.21 12.09 0.01
CA LYS A 58 12.67 13.00 -1.04
C LYS A 58 13.20 14.29 -0.41
N GLU A 59 14.46 14.63 -0.67
CA GLU A 59 15.02 15.90 -0.20
C GLU A 59 14.27 17.09 -0.80
N LYS A 60 13.83 18.01 0.07
CA LYS A 60 13.11 19.22 -0.30
C LYS A 60 13.63 20.40 0.53
N THR A 61 13.65 21.58 -0.08
CA THR A 61 14.02 22.84 0.57
C THR A 61 12.88 23.85 0.42
N THR A 62 12.91 24.92 1.22
CA THR A 62 12.13 26.14 0.91
C THR A 62 12.88 27.00 -0.12
N PHE A 63 12.21 28.02 -0.66
CA PHE A 63 12.85 29.02 -1.52
C PHE A 63 14.04 29.74 -0.85
N LEU A 64 14.06 29.81 0.49
CA LEU A 64 15.17 30.36 1.30
C LEU A 64 16.24 29.32 1.64
N GLY A 65 16.25 28.16 0.97
CA GLY A 65 17.24 27.10 1.15
C GLY A 65 17.09 26.26 2.42
N THR A 66 16.14 26.56 3.31
CA THR A 66 15.96 25.78 4.54
C THR A 66 15.47 24.36 4.20
N ARG A 67 16.23 23.33 4.60
CA ARG A 67 15.82 21.93 4.44
C ARG A 67 14.50 21.66 5.16
N LYS A 68 13.56 21.06 4.42
CA LYS A 68 12.32 20.50 4.96
C LYS A 68 12.55 19.05 5.41
N ASP A 69 11.64 18.54 6.24
CA ASP A 69 11.71 17.16 6.76
C ASP A 69 10.29 16.60 6.98
N TYR A 70 10.14 15.47 7.67
CA TYR A 70 8.86 14.78 7.87
C TYR A 70 7.76 15.62 8.56
N TRP A 71 8.14 16.69 9.27
CA TRP A 71 7.21 17.74 9.73
C TRP A 71 6.44 18.43 8.60
N ASP A 72 7.13 18.77 7.50
CA ASP A 72 6.52 19.42 6.35
C ASP A 72 5.57 18.46 5.64
N TYR A 73 5.91 17.16 5.57
CA TYR A 73 5.00 16.09 5.14
C TYR A 73 3.74 16.03 6.02
N PHE A 74 3.86 16.00 7.34
CA PHE A 74 2.70 16.05 8.25
C PHE A 74 1.89 17.34 8.09
N SER A 75 2.54 18.49 7.88
CA SER A 75 1.86 19.76 7.62
C SER A 75 1.12 19.76 6.28
N ASP A 76 1.70 19.22 5.21
CA ASP A 76 1.10 19.17 3.87
C ASP A 76 -0.10 18.20 3.84
N CYS A 77 0.00 17.05 4.52
CA CYS A 77 -1.09 16.10 4.69
C CYS A 77 -2.24 16.65 5.54
N LEU A 78 -1.96 17.22 6.71
CA LEU A 78 -2.96 17.43 7.76
C LEU A 78 -3.51 18.85 7.84
N ALA A 79 -2.80 19.89 7.36
CA ALA A 79 -3.22 21.28 7.59
C ALA A 79 -4.60 21.64 7.00
N LYS A 80 -5.03 20.92 5.95
CA LYS A 80 -6.34 21.09 5.29
C LYS A 80 -7.47 20.28 5.93
N ILE A 81 -7.15 19.31 6.80
CA ILE A 81 -8.12 18.40 7.40
C ILE A 81 -8.64 19.02 8.71
N LYS A 82 -9.97 19.20 8.81
CA LYS A 82 -10.63 19.69 10.03
C LYS A 82 -10.52 18.63 11.14
N GLY A 83 -10.21 19.02 12.36
CA GLY A 83 -10.05 18.12 13.52
C GLY A 83 -8.69 17.42 13.65
N ALA A 84 -7.98 17.18 12.53
CA ALA A 84 -6.62 16.61 12.56
C ALA A 84 -5.51 17.67 12.71
N ASN A 85 -5.82 18.96 12.59
CA ASN A 85 -4.81 20.03 12.51
C ASN A 85 -4.49 20.74 13.83
N ASP A 86 -4.93 20.21 14.99
CA ASP A 86 -4.63 20.81 16.30
C ASP A 86 -3.14 20.75 16.65
N GLY A 87 -2.51 19.57 16.51
CA GLY A 87 -1.06 19.43 16.71
C GLY A 87 -0.23 20.27 15.74
N ILE A 88 -0.70 20.43 14.49
CA ILE A 88 -0.08 21.31 13.50
C ILE A 88 -0.17 22.78 13.93
N ARG A 89 -1.28 23.21 14.56
CA ARG A 89 -1.42 24.56 15.14
C ARG A 89 -0.57 24.74 16.39
N PHE A 90 -0.54 23.74 17.28
CA PHE A 90 0.23 23.75 18.52
C PHE A 90 1.74 23.86 18.25
N VAL A 91 2.31 23.00 17.40
CA VAL A 91 3.75 23.07 17.08
C VAL A 91 4.12 24.38 16.35
N LYS A 92 3.19 24.96 15.57
CA LYS A 92 3.38 26.28 14.95
C LYS A 92 3.29 27.46 15.94
N SER A 93 2.85 27.25 17.19
CA SER A 93 2.91 28.25 18.27
C SER A 93 4.09 28.05 19.25
N ILE A 94 5.08 27.26 18.84
CA ILE A 94 6.36 27.08 19.56
C ILE A 94 7.47 27.85 18.83
N PRO A 95 7.65 29.18 19.08
CA PRO A 95 8.74 29.97 18.49
C PRO A 95 10.14 29.48 18.88
N GLU A 96 10.25 28.65 19.92
CA GLU A 96 11.50 28.03 20.33
C GLU A 96 12.07 27.07 19.28
N LEU A 97 11.22 26.47 18.43
CA LEU A 97 11.61 25.47 17.41
C LEU A 97 11.88 26.14 16.07
N LYS A 98 13.12 26.05 15.58
CA LYS A 98 13.61 26.74 14.39
C LYS A 98 13.59 25.83 13.16
N THR A 99 14.03 24.59 13.29
CA THR A 99 14.13 23.64 12.16
C THR A 99 12.78 22.97 11.87
N SER A 100 12.68 22.27 10.72
CA SER A 100 11.58 21.34 10.47
C SER A 100 11.73 20.04 11.28
N LEU A 101 12.96 19.59 11.54
CA LEU A 101 13.25 18.38 12.32
C LEU A 101 12.71 18.50 13.76
N GLY A 102 13.09 19.56 14.49
CA GLY A 102 12.62 19.81 15.85
C GLY A 102 11.11 20.01 15.96
N LYS A 103 10.47 20.60 14.94
CA LYS A 103 9.01 20.66 14.82
C LYS A 103 8.40 19.27 14.61
N GLY A 104 9.05 18.41 13.84
CA GLY A 104 8.66 17.01 13.66
C GLY A 104 8.69 16.23 14.97
N ARG A 105 9.79 16.34 15.71
CA ARG A 105 9.93 15.74 17.05
C ARG A 105 8.86 16.25 18.02
N ALA A 106 8.63 17.57 18.07
CA ALA A 106 7.58 18.16 18.89
C ALA A 106 6.17 17.69 18.51
N PHE A 107 5.92 17.44 17.21
CA PHE A 107 4.65 16.93 16.72
C PHE A 107 4.42 15.46 17.10
N ILE A 108 5.44 14.60 16.98
CA ILE A 108 5.37 13.21 17.45
C ILE A 108 5.07 13.18 18.95
N ARG A 109 5.78 13.98 19.75
CA ARG A 109 5.59 14.09 21.21
C ARG A 109 4.20 14.59 21.57
N TYR A 110 3.70 15.63 20.89
CA TYR A 110 2.32 16.09 21.04
C TYR A 110 1.31 14.96 20.78
N SER A 111 1.50 14.19 19.71
CA SER A 111 0.60 13.10 19.32
C SER A 111 0.65 11.88 20.25
N LEU A 112 1.76 11.65 20.95
CA LEU A 112 1.86 10.67 22.05
C LEU A 112 1.03 11.11 23.27
N VAL A 113 1.27 12.34 23.78
CA VAL A 113 0.51 12.91 24.92
C VAL A 113 -1.01 12.92 24.69
N HIS A 114 -1.44 13.05 23.43
CA HIS A 114 -2.85 13.09 23.04
C HIS A 114 -3.41 11.77 22.52
N GLN A 115 -2.66 10.65 22.59
CA GLN A 115 -3.10 9.32 22.13
C GLN A 115 -3.72 9.34 20.71
N ARG A 116 -2.97 9.93 19.77
CA ARG A 116 -3.38 10.10 18.35
C ARG A 116 -2.27 9.77 17.35
N LEU A 117 -1.15 9.18 17.76
CA LEU A 117 0.00 9.01 16.86
C LEU A 117 -0.28 8.05 15.70
N ALA A 118 -0.94 6.92 15.97
CA ALA A 118 -1.38 5.97 14.95
C ALA A 118 -2.35 6.62 13.96
N ASP A 119 -3.45 7.20 14.46
CA ASP A 119 -4.49 7.86 13.66
C ASP A 119 -3.92 8.98 12.79
N THR A 120 -3.00 9.77 13.35
CA THR A 120 -2.33 10.88 12.67
C THR A 120 -1.45 10.39 11.51
N LEU A 121 -0.68 9.32 11.73
CA LEU A 121 0.16 8.74 10.68
C LEU A 121 -0.69 8.04 9.61
N GLN A 122 -1.70 7.25 10.00
CA GLN A 122 -2.65 6.61 9.08
C GLN A 122 -3.36 7.65 8.20
N GLN A 123 -3.82 8.75 8.79
CA GLN A 123 -4.48 9.84 8.05
C GLN A 123 -3.55 10.49 7.01
N CYS A 124 -2.24 10.51 7.23
CA CYS A 124 -1.25 10.94 6.24
C CYS A 124 -1.06 9.88 5.15
N LEU A 125 -0.95 8.60 5.52
CA LEU A 125 -0.73 7.49 4.58
C LEU A 125 -1.91 7.29 3.61
N MET A 126 -3.14 7.51 4.08
CA MET A 126 -4.35 7.58 3.22
C MET A 126 -4.25 8.65 2.14
N ASN A 127 -3.46 9.72 2.34
CA ASN A 127 -3.18 10.72 1.32
C ASN A 127 -2.00 10.26 0.42
N GLN A 128 -2.21 9.14 -0.27
CA GLN A 128 -1.17 8.46 -1.07
C GLN A 128 -0.52 9.36 -2.13
N ARG A 129 -1.22 10.39 -2.62
CA ARG A 129 -0.65 11.43 -3.48
C ARG A 129 0.44 12.23 -2.76
N VAL A 130 0.14 12.83 -1.60
CA VAL A 130 1.13 13.61 -0.86
C VAL A 130 2.25 12.71 -0.34
N THR A 131 1.95 11.47 0.09
CA THR A 131 2.97 10.50 0.49
C THR A 131 3.89 10.12 -0.67
N SER A 132 3.37 9.91 -1.89
CA SER A 132 4.22 9.65 -3.06
C SER A 132 4.95 10.90 -3.59
N ASP A 133 4.43 12.11 -3.38
CA ASP A 133 5.17 13.37 -3.58
C ASP A 133 6.35 13.51 -2.60
N TRP A 134 6.27 12.92 -1.40
CA TRP A 134 7.26 13.04 -0.32
C TRP A 134 8.27 11.90 -0.19
N TYR A 135 7.96 10.69 -0.66
CA TYR A 135 8.82 9.50 -0.52
C TYR A 135 9.14 8.82 -1.86
N TYR A 136 10.24 8.09 -1.89
CA TYR A 136 10.64 7.17 -2.96
C TYR A 136 10.15 5.73 -2.67
N ALA A 137 10.19 4.87 -3.69
CA ALA A 137 9.46 3.59 -3.71
C ALA A 137 9.96 2.50 -2.74
N ARG A 138 11.11 2.67 -2.06
CA ARG A 138 11.59 1.72 -1.05
C ARG A 138 11.04 2.06 0.34
N SER A 139 10.51 3.27 0.54
CA SER A 139 9.91 3.70 1.82
C SER A 139 8.80 2.74 2.27
N PRO A 140 8.77 2.33 3.55
CA PRO A 140 7.69 1.48 4.07
C PRO A 140 6.32 2.17 3.97
N LEU A 141 6.31 3.51 3.97
CA LEU A 141 5.12 4.36 3.94
C LEU A 141 4.36 4.30 2.59
N LEU A 142 4.98 3.74 1.54
CA LEU A 142 4.33 3.48 0.24
C LEU A 142 4.01 1.99 0.01
N LYS A 143 4.47 1.10 0.88
CA LYS A 143 4.27 -0.35 0.78
C LYS A 143 3.13 -0.77 1.70
N SER A 144 1.92 -0.90 1.14
CA SER A 144 0.66 -1.18 1.88
C SER A 144 0.82 -2.12 3.09
N HIS A 145 1.44 -3.30 2.90
CA HIS A 145 1.66 -4.27 3.97
C HIS A 145 2.55 -3.75 5.12
N LEU A 146 3.66 -3.06 4.84
CA LEU A 146 4.52 -2.46 5.88
C LEU A 146 3.85 -1.25 6.53
N SER A 147 3.10 -0.44 5.78
CA SER A 147 2.37 0.68 6.34
C SER A 147 1.24 0.25 7.28
N VAL A 148 0.53 -0.83 6.99
CA VAL A 148 -0.50 -1.40 7.88
C VAL A 148 0.14 -2.03 9.12
N ASP A 149 1.22 -2.78 8.95
CA ASP A 149 2.00 -3.41 10.03
C ASP A 149 2.52 -2.37 11.05
N ILE A 150 3.19 -1.31 10.58
CA ILE A 150 3.68 -0.21 11.42
C ILE A 150 2.52 0.51 12.14
N ILE A 151 1.41 0.77 11.44
CA ILE A 151 0.23 1.42 12.05
C ILE A 151 -0.43 0.54 13.11
N SER A 152 -0.51 -0.77 12.88
CA SER A 152 -1.09 -1.73 13.83
C SER A 152 -0.35 -1.72 15.17
N HIS A 153 0.98 -1.74 15.14
CA HIS A 153 1.78 -1.65 16.38
C HIS A 153 1.69 -0.25 17.01
N LEU A 154 1.65 0.83 16.22
CA LEU A 154 1.46 2.18 16.76
C LEU A 154 0.11 2.36 17.48
N TYR A 155 -0.91 1.55 17.18
CA TYR A 155 -2.19 1.61 17.89
C TYR A 155 -2.12 1.13 19.34
N GLU A 156 -1.18 0.27 19.72
CA GLU A 156 -0.94 -0.10 21.12
C GLU A 156 -0.59 1.12 21.98
N LEU A 157 0.13 2.09 21.41
CA LEU A 157 0.52 3.31 22.11
C LEU A 157 -0.67 4.23 22.45
N ASN A 158 -1.83 4.04 21.82
CA ASN A 158 -3.03 4.81 22.18
C ASN A 158 -3.64 4.34 23.53
N GLU A 159 -3.25 3.17 24.06
CA GLU A 159 -3.63 2.72 25.42
C GLU A 159 -2.68 3.24 26.52
N ILE A 160 -1.48 3.70 26.14
CA ILE A 160 -0.44 4.20 27.04
C ILE A 160 -0.67 5.70 27.34
N GLN A 161 -0.40 6.14 28.57
CA GLN A 161 -0.34 7.56 28.91
C GLN A 161 1.11 8.06 28.86
N PHE A 162 1.32 9.27 28.31
CA PHE A 162 2.64 9.89 28.19
C PHE A 162 2.64 11.29 28.83
N ASP A 163 3.54 11.54 29.78
CA ASP A 163 3.78 12.86 30.36
C ASP A 163 5.14 13.40 29.86
N VAL A 164 5.16 13.80 28.58
CA VAL A 164 6.38 14.18 27.86
C VAL A 164 6.36 15.65 27.42
N ALA A 165 7.38 16.41 27.81
CA ALA A 165 7.37 17.86 27.69
C ALA A 165 7.60 18.33 26.24
N SER A 166 6.58 18.90 25.60
CA SER A 166 6.68 19.46 24.24
C SER A 166 7.40 20.82 24.18
N ARG A 167 7.86 21.33 25.32
CA ARG A 167 8.70 22.54 25.49
C ARG A 167 9.82 22.25 26.49
N GLY A 168 10.84 23.11 26.52
CA GLY A 168 11.93 23.04 27.51
C GLY A 168 13.06 22.05 27.20
N HIS A 169 13.03 21.40 26.04
CA HIS A 169 14.14 20.61 25.48
C HIS A 169 14.49 21.16 24.08
N ASP A 170 15.77 21.10 23.72
CA ASP A 170 16.24 21.53 22.40
C ASP A 170 16.01 20.44 21.34
N LEU A 171 14.76 20.32 20.90
CA LEU A 171 14.33 19.32 19.92
C LEU A 171 14.92 19.55 18.52
N ASP A 172 15.39 20.77 18.20
CA ASP A 172 16.13 21.01 16.96
C ASP A 172 17.46 20.22 16.95
N SER A 173 18.12 20.11 18.10
CA SER A 173 19.36 19.33 18.26
C SER A 173 19.09 17.82 18.43
N SER A 174 18.39 17.40 19.49
CA SER A 174 18.23 15.98 19.83
C SER A 174 16.86 15.62 20.40
N TRP A 175 16.57 14.33 20.49
CA TRP A 175 15.53 13.84 21.38
C TRP A 175 15.90 14.08 22.87
N PRO A 176 14.93 14.25 23.77
CA PRO A 176 15.18 14.31 25.22
C PRO A 176 15.76 13.00 25.74
N THR A 177 16.56 13.08 26.80
CA THR A 177 17.21 11.92 27.44
C THR A 177 16.95 11.82 28.95
N PHE A 178 16.18 12.77 29.50
CA PHE A 178 15.76 12.82 30.90
C PHE A 178 14.54 13.73 31.06
N ALA A 179 13.68 13.42 32.03
CA ALA A 179 12.57 14.29 32.41
C ALA A 179 13.04 15.57 33.10
N ARG A 180 12.60 16.73 32.59
CA ARG A 180 12.81 18.02 33.27
C ARG A 180 11.84 18.14 34.45
N ARG A 181 12.25 17.57 35.59
CA ARG A 181 11.53 17.66 36.87
C ARG A 181 11.16 19.11 37.19
N THR A 182 9.87 19.42 37.27
CA THR A 182 9.37 20.76 37.61
C THR A 182 9.77 21.10 39.05
N LEU A 183 10.72 22.03 39.22
CA LEU A 183 11.23 22.43 40.53
C LEU A 183 10.24 23.36 41.24
N GLY A 184 9.22 22.77 41.86
CA GLY A 184 8.26 23.45 42.73
C GLY A 184 7.63 22.51 43.75
N MET A 185 7.84 22.80 45.04
CA MET A 185 7.19 22.19 46.22
C MET A 185 7.38 20.67 46.45
N PRO A 186 8.42 20.26 47.21
CA PRO A 186 8.43 18.96 47.87
C PRO A 186 7.55 19.00 49.13
N ASN A 187 6.27 18.64 49.02
CA ASN A 187 5.38 18.08 50.06
C ASN A 187 3.90 18.17 49.65
N SER A 188 3.43 17.25 48.79
CA SER A 188 2.00 16.91 48.70
C SER A 188 1.82 15.55 48.03
N PRO A 189 1.31 14.51 48.73
CA PRO A 189 0.99 13.23 48.10
C PRO A 189 -0.34 13.33 47.35
N GLY A 190 -0.36 12.91 46.09
CA GLY A 190 -1.55 12.90 45.26
C GLY A 190 -1.81 14.20 44.51
N HIS A 191 -1.28 14.29 43.30
CA HIS A 191 -1.91 15.06 42.22
C HIS A 191 -2.35 14.08 41.14
N MET A 192 -3.66 13.85 41.05
CA MET A 192 -4.24 12.99 40.04
C MET A 192 -4.03 13.63 38.65
N TRP A 193 -3.22 12.98 37.81
CA TRP A 193 -3.17 13.31 36.38
C TRP A 193 -4.57 13.06 35.80
N LYS A 194 -5.23 14.10 35.27
CA LYS A 194 -6.55 13.98 34.64
C LYS A 194 -6.37 13.85 33.13
N PRO A 195 -6.92 12.80 32.49
CA PRO A 195 -6.76 12.61 31.06
C PRO A 195 -7.43 13.75 30.28
N PRO A 196 -6.81 14.27 29.20
CA PRO A 196 -7.41 15.27 28.33
C PRO A 196 -8.74 14.79 27.73
N SER A 197 -9.85 15.29 28.26
CA SER A 197 -11.18 14.87 27.80
C SER A 197 -11.40 15.25 26.33
N ARG A 198 -11.97 14.32 25.55
CA ARG A 198 -12.27 14.54 24.13
C ARG A 198 -13.24 15.72 24.00
N SER A 199 -12.92 16.63 23.09
CA SER A 199 -13.56 17.93 22.85
C SER A 199 -13.37 19.01 23.94
N SER A 200 -12.42 19.92 23.68
CA SER A 200 -12.45 21.31 24.16
C SER A 200 -11.70 22.21 23.17
N SER A 201 -12.13 23.47 23.04
CA SER A 201 -11.58 24.39 22.05
C SER A 201 -10.35 25.13 22.58
N ILE A 202 -9.29 25.19 21.76
CA ILE A 202 -8.05 25.90 22.11
C ILE A 202 -8.33 27.41 22.13
N ASN A 203 -8.62 27.98 23.31
CA ASN A 203 -8.77 29.43 23.48
C ASN A 203 -8.31 29.97 24.86
N SER A 204 -7.55 29.18 25.64
CA SER A 204 -7.01 29.55 26.95
C SER A 204 -5.59 29.00 27.21
N LEU A 205 -4.58 29.46 26.45
CA LEU A 205 -3.16 29.25 26.77
C LEU A 205 -2.34 30.52 26.43
N ALA A 206 -2.54 31.59 27.21
CA ALA A 206 -1.85 32.86 27.04
C ALA A 206 -1.66 33.64 28.36
N SER A 207 -1.17 32.98 29.41
CA SER A 207 -0.73 33.67 30.63
C SER A 207 0.26 32.85 31.45
N THR A 208 1.40 33.45 31.78
CA THR A 208 2.28 33.04 32.88
C THR A 208 2.87 34.30 33.50
N TYR A 209 3.09 34.31 34.81
CA TYR A 209 3.71 35.39 35.59
C TYR A 209 3.00 36.76 35.61
N SER A 210 2.31 37.01 36.73
CA SER A 210 2.57 38.23 37.51
C SER A 210 2.68 37.84 38.99
N GLN A 211 3.47 38.58 39.76
CA GLN A 211 3.63 38.41 41.21
C GLN A 211 2.69 39.37 41.93
N HIS A 212 2.19 38.98 43.11
CA HIS A 212 2.22 39.77 44.36
C HIS A 212 1.71 38.91 45.54
N ALA A 213 1.80 39.42 46.76
CA ALA A 213 1.68 38.65 48.01
C ALA A 213 0.81 39.38 49.06
N HIS A 214 0.73 38.79 50.28
CA HIS A 214 -0.04 39.23 51.46
C HIS A 214 -1.57 38.96 51.38
N GLU A 215 -2.29 38.54 52.43
CA GLU A 215 -1.88 38.05 53.77
C GLU A 215 -2.97 37.20 54.45
N PHE A 216 -2.60 36.41 55.47
CA PHE A 216 -3.48 35.78 56.47
C PHE A 216 -3.34 36.55 57.80
N PRO A 217 -4.41 36.73 58.61
CA PRO A 217 -4.78 35.74 59.66
C PRO A 217 -6.32 35.66 59.91
N GLY A 218 -6.90 34.86 60.82
CA GLY A 218 -6.39 33.86 61.77
C GLY A 218 -7.51 33.33 62.71
N SER A 219 -7.21 32.30 63.51
CA SER A 219 -8.08 31.69 64.58
C SER A 219 -7.41 31.91 65.97
N PRO A 220 -7.88 31.39 67.14
CA PRO A 220 -8.98 30.44 67.47
C PRO A 220 -10.04 31.08 68.47
N GLU A 221 -10.57 30.56 69.60
CA GLU A 221 -10.37 29.36 70.45
C GLU A 221 -11.48 29.16 71.56
N TYR A 222 -11.36 28.06 72.33
CA TYR A 222 -11.87 27.79 73.72
C TYR A 222 -13.29 27.24 74.03
N ALA A 223 -13.30 26.40 75.09
CA ALA A 223 -14.38 25.62 75.77
C ALA A 223 -13.80 25.13 77.15
N PRO A 224 -14.22 24.03 77.85
CA PRO A 224 -15.43 23.18 77.82
C PRO A 224 -16.04 22.80 79.22
N GLY A 225 -17.18 22.09 79.23
CA GLY A 225 -17.63 21.19 80.33
C GLY A 225 -18.35 21.83 81.53
N MET A 226 -18.81 21.10 82.57
CA MET A 226 -19.06 19.65 82.75
C MET A 226 -19.81 19.42 84.10
N LEU A 227 -20.79 18.49 84.14
CA LEU A 227 -21.40 17.73 85.28
C LEU A 227 -21.51 18.35 86.71
N SER A 228 -22.69 18.21 87.36
CA SER A 228 -22.88 17.36 88.57
C SER A 228 -24.36 17.28 89.02
N GLU A 229 -24.65 16.55 90.11
CA GLU A 229 -25.98 16.08 90.53
C GLU A 229 -26.34 16.38 92.01
N LEU A 230 -27.62 16.12 92.37
CA LEU A 230 -28.10 15.52 93.64
C LEU A 230 -28.11 16.30 94.99
N ASN A 231 -29.33 16.59 95.47
CA ASN A 231 -29.97 15.99 96.67
C ASN A 231 -30.32 16.85 97.93
N GLU A 232 -31.51 16.54 98.48
CA GLU A 232 -32.10 16.73 99.83
C GLU A 232 -31.70 17.88 100.79
N SER A 233 -32.71 18.64 101.27
CA SER A 233 -33.20 18.50 102.67
C SER A 233 -34.51 19.29 102.97
N LEU A 234 -35.38 18.71 103.79
CA LEU A 234 -36.55 19.32 104.46
C LEU A 234 -36.14 19.79 105.89
N PRO A 235 -36.96 20.51 106.73
CA PRO A 235 -38.42 20.36 106.86
C PRO A 235 -39.31 21.58 107.28
N SER A 236 -40.63 21.41 107.04
CA SER A 236 -41.75 21.77 107.94
C SER A 236 -42.07 23.24 108.31
N GLY A 237 -43.22 23.75 107.81
CA GLY A 237 -44.06 24.65 108.60
C GLY A 237 -45.07 25.54 107.85
N VAL A 238 -46.37 25.35 108.12
CA VAL A 238 -47.49 26.29 107.82
C VAL A 238 -47.83 26.52 106.33
N GLU A 239 -48.58 25.60 105.74
CA GLU A 239 -49.27 25.80 104.46
C GLU A 239 -50.79 25.75 104.62
N VAL A 240 -51.44 26.92 104.53
CA VAL A 240 -52.86 27.07 104.15
C VAL A 240 -53.02 28.33 103.27
N SER A 241 -52.27 29.42 103.55
CA SER A 241 -52.45 30.70 102.85
C SER A 241 -51.73 30.81 101.49
N MET A 242 -50.58 30.15 101.28
CA MET A 242 -49.85 30.26 100.00
C MET A 242 -50.51 29.50 98.85
N LEU A 243 -51.39 28.53 99.12
CA LEU A 243 -51.93 27.65 98.08
C LEU A 243 -52.88 28.38 97.11
N ASP A 244 -53.68 29.32 97.62
CA ASP A 244 -54.59 30.12 96.79
C ASP A 244 -53.88 31.30 96.11
N GLU A 245 -52.76 31.77 96.68
CA GLU A 245 -51.89 32.78 96.06
C GLU A 245 -51.11 32.18 94.88
N LEU A 246 -50.52 30.99 95.05
CA LEU A 246 -49.90 30.21 93.99
C LEU A 246 -50.88 29.77 92.88
N ARG A 247 -52.16 29.54 93.20
CA ARG A 247 -53.21 29.33 92.19
C ARG A 247 -53.40 30.56 91.31
N LEU A 248 -53.49 31.74 91.92
CA LEU A 248 -53.72 32.98 91.19
C LEU A 248 -52.51 33.35 90.32
N GLU A 249 -51.29 33.05 90.77
CA GLU A 249 -50.08 33.16 89.93
C GLU A 249 -50.06 32.11 88.81
N LEU A 250 -50.49 30.87 89.06
CA LEU A 250 -50.58 29.82 88.05
C LEU A 250 -51.56 30.20 86.94
N ASP A 251 -52.78 30.65 87.27
CA ASP A 251 -53.79 31.09 86.30
C ASP A 251 -53.29 32.27 85.45
N GLN A 252 -52.58 33.23 86.06
CA GLN A 252 -51.93 34.33 85.32
C GLN A 252 -50.75 33.87 84.45
N SER A 253 -50.03 32.83 84.87
CA SER A 253 -48.95 32.22 84.08
C SER A 253 -49.49 31.46 82.87
N GLU A 254 -50.60 30.73 83.01
CA GLU A 254 -51.27 30.05 81.90
C GLU A 254 -51.82 31.03 80.86
N LEU A 255 -52.40 32.15 81.30
CA LEU A 255 -52.83 33.22 80.40
C LEU A 255 -51.66 33.81 79.61
N LYS A 256 -50.56 34.17 80.28
CA LYS A 256 -49.33 34.63 79.58
C LYS A 256 -48.74 33.57 78.67
N GLN A 257 -48.81 32.29 79.04
CA GLN A 257 -48.32 31.19 78.20
C GLN A 257 -49.17 31.05 76.93
N ARG A 258 -50.51 31.21 77.01
CA ARG A 258 -51.38 31.24 75.83
C ARG A 258 -51.11 32.45 74.94
N GLU A 259 -51.01 33.66 75.51
CA GLU A 259 -50.62 34.86 74.74
C GLU A 259 -49.27 34.71 74.03
N LEU A 260 -48.28 34.11 74.69
CA LEU A 260 -46.98 33.82 74.09
C LEU A 260 -47.06 32.74 73.00
N GLN A 261 -47.86 31.68 73.19
CA GLN A 261 -48.08 30.65 72.18
C GLN A 261 -48.76 31.21 70.93
N ASP A 262 -49.78 32.05 71.08
CA ASP A 262 -50.46 32.69 69.95
C ASP A 262 -49.58 33.73 69.25
N ARG A 263 -48.70 34.43 69.99
CA ARG A 263 -47.72 35.33 69.40
C ARG A 263 -46.59 34.60 68.67
N VAL A 264 -46.21 33.40 69.13
CA VAL A 264 -45.30 32.50 68.40
C VAL A 264 -45.97 31.91 67.15
N ARG A 265 -47.27 31.61 67.22
CA ARG A 265 -48.08 31.18 66.06
C ARG A 265 -48.09 32.25 64.97
N LEU A 266 -48.41 33.50 65.33
CA LEU A 266 -48.43 34.64 64.41
C LEU A 266 -47.05 34.90 63.76
N MET A 267 -45.98 34.89 64.56
CA MET A 267 -44.59 34.99 64.05
C MET A 267 -44.22 33.82 63.11
N GLY A 268 -44.84 32.64 63.30
CA GLY A 268 -44.68 31.48 62.42
C GLY A 268 -45.41 31.66 61.09
N GLU A 269 -46.60 32.28 61.10
CA GLU A 269 -47.39 32.63 59.92
C GLU A 269 -46.69 33.73 59.10
N GLU A 270 -46.29 34.85 59.74
CA GLU A 270 -45.46 35.89 59.12
C GLU A 270 -44.13 35.32 58.55
N GLY A 271 -43.50 34.40 59.28
CA GLY A 271 -42.30 33.69 58.85
C GLY A 271 -42.52 32.72 57.70
N ALA A 272 -43.74 32.23 57.48
CA ALA A 272 -44.11 31.43 56.32
C ALA A 272 -44.39 32.31 55.10
N GLU A 273 -45.07 33.44 55.27
CA GLU A 273 -45.27 34.43 54.19
C GLU A 273 -43.95 34.99 53.68
N LEU A 274 -43.04 35.39 54.58
CA LEU A 274 -41.69 35.85 54.22
C LEU A 274 -40.91 34.80 53.42
N LYS A 275 -40.99 33.51 53.77
CA LYS A 275 -40.41 32.42 52.98
C LYS A 275 -41.07 32.30 51.60
N GLY A 276 -42.39 32.45 51.52
CA GLY A 276 -43.13 32.47 50.25
C GLY A 276 -42.71 33.63 49.33
N VAL A 277 -42.46 34.81 49.89
CA VAL A 277 -41.91 35.96 49.17
C VAL A 277 -40.48 35.71 48.71
N VAL A 278 -39.60 35.17 49.56
CA VAL A 278 -38.22 34.81 49.19
C VAL A 278 -38.19 33.79 48.07
N VAL A 279 -39.04 32.75 48.08
CA VAL A 279 -39.12 31.75 47.00
C VAL A 279 -39.62 32.36 45.68
N LYS A 280 -40.53 33.34 45.72
CA LYS A 280 -40.95 34.09 44.52
C LYS A 280 -39.83 34.98 43.97
N LEU A 281 -39.13 35.71 44.83
CA LEU A 281 -38.00 36.55 44.45
C LEU A 281 -36.82 35.73 43.91
N GLN A 282 -36.53 34.56 44.50
CA GLN A 282 -35.53 33.63 44.01
C GLN A 282 -35.87 33.19 42.57
N ARG A 283 -37.10 32.71 42.31
CA ARG A 283 -37.53 32.34 40.96
C ARG A 283 -37.45 33.49 39.94
N GLN A 284 -37.77 34.72 40.36
CA GLN A 284 -37.64 35.91 39.50
C GLN A 284 -36.17 36.26 39.22
N LEU A 285 -35.27 36.08 40.19
CA LEU A 285 -33.84 36.25 40.01
C LEU A 285 -33.28 35.15 39.09
N ASP A 286 -33.63 33.89 39.30
CA ASP A 286 -33.20 32.75 38.49
C ASP A 286 -33.59 32.94 37.01
N MET A 287 -34.85 33.35 36.75
CA MET A 287 -35.32 33.68 35.39
C MET A 287 -34.62 34.90 34.78
N SER A 288 -34.22 35.87 35.60
CA SER A 288 -33.47 37.05 35.14
C SER A 288 -32.02 36.70 34.80
N LEU A 289 -31.42 35.76 35.54
CA LEU A 289 -30.08 35.26 35.29
C LEU A 289 -30.03 34.39 34.03
N THR A 290 -30.95 33.44 33.84
CA THR A 290 -30.97 32.60 32.62
C THR A 290 -31.18 33.43 31.36
N THR A 291 -32.12 34.37 31.37
CA THR A 291 -32.33 35.28 30.22
C THR A 291 -31.14 36.22 29.97
N GLN A 292 -30.39 36.59 31.01
CA GLN A 292 -29.15 37.35 30.86
C GLN A 292 -27.98 36.49 30.31
N GLU A 293 -27.88 35.22 30.72
CA GLU A 293 -26.89 34.26 30.20
C GLU A 293 -27.16 33.91 28.73
N GLU A 294 -28.42 33.68 28.36
CA GLU A 294 -28.84 33.46 26.97
C GLU A 294 -28.52 34.66 26.07
N GLN A 295 -28.78 35.89 26.52
CA GLN A 295 -28.41 37.10 25.78
C GLN A 295 -26.89 37.26 25.64
N GLN A 296 -26.10 36.92 26.68
CA GLN A 296 -24.64 36.95 26.59
C GLN A 296 -24.10 35.86 25.64
N GLY A 297 -24.70 34.66 25.65
CA GLY A 297 -24.40 33.59 24.70
C GLY A 297 -24.67 34.01 23.26
N MET A 298 -25.85 34.57 22.99
CA MET A 298 -26.26 35.12 21.68
C MET A 298 -25.35 36.25 21.21
N GLN A 299 -24.94 37.15 22.09
CA GLN A 299 -23.99 38.21 21.73
C GLN A 299 -22.57 37.67 21.49
N GLY A 300 -22.18 36.60 22.20
CA GLY A 300 -20.93 35.89 21.99
C GLY A 300 -20.86 35.17 20.64
N THR A 301 -21.95 34.50 20.24
CA THR A 301 -22.03 33.81 18.93
C THR A 301 -22.04 34.80 17.76
N LEU A 302 -22.78 35.92 17.86
CA LEU A 302 -22.72 37.00 16.87
C LEU A 302 -21.29 37.54 16.68
N LYS A 303 -20.60 37.90 17.76
CA LYS A 303 -19.20 38.37 17.72
C LYS A 303 -18.20 37.30 17.23
N ALA A 304 -18.55 36.02 17.29
CA ALA A 304 -17.77 34.94 16.69
C ALA A 304 -18.06 34.76 15.19
N LEU A 305 -19.29 35.03 14.74
CA LEU A 305 -19.68 35.03 13.32
C LEU A 305 -19.07 36.22 12.57
N GLU A 306 -19.16 37.43 13.12
CA GLU A 306 -18.54 38.65 12.55
C GLU A 306 -17.03 38.46 12.31
N ARG A 307 -16.29 38.01 13.34
CA ARG A 307 -14.85 37.72 13.23
C ARG A 307 -14.53 36.60 12.24
N ARG A 308 -15.45 35.64 12.07
CA ARG A 308 -15.31 34.56 11.09
C ARG A 308 -15.56 35.07 9.67
N GLU A 309 -16.49 36.00 9.48
CA GLU A 309 -16.73 36.69 8.21
C GLU A 309 -15.51 37.55 7.82
N GLU A 310 -15.00 38.39 8.71
CA GLU A 310 -13.75 39.13 8.48
C GLU A 310 -12.59 38.20 8.09
N ALA A 311 -12.44 37.09 8.80
CA ALA A 311 -11.38 36.10 8.55
C ALA A 311 -11.58 35.31 7.25
N LEU A 312 -12.79 35.25 6.69
CA LEU A 312 -13.07 34.69 5.37
C LEU A 312 -12.84 35.73 4.27
N SER A 313 -13.26 36.98 4.47
CA SER A 313 -13.00 38.09 3.54
C SER A 313 -11.51 38.33 3.35
N ARG A 314 -10.73 38.42 4.43
CA ARG A 314 -9.25 38.53 4.35
C ARG A 314 -8.61 37.32 3.63
N LYS A 315 -9.17 36.11 3.79
CA LYS A 315 -8.70 34.92 3.06
C LYS A 315 -9.02 34.98 1.56
N LEU A 316 -10.21 35.43 1.19
CA LEU A 316 -10.58 35.66 -0.22
C LEU A 316 -9.68 36.71 -0.87
N GLU A 317 -9.29 37.76 -0.15
CA GLU A 317 -8.30 38.74 -0.63
C GLU A 317 -6.91 38.13 -0.82
N THR A 318 -6.41 37.32 0.13
CA THR A 318 -5.11 36.64 -0.05
C THR A 318 -5.13 35.59 -1.18
N LEU A 319 -6.26 34.93 -1.43
CA LEU A 319 -6.41 34.01 -2.57
C LEU A 319 -6.40 34.78 -3.89
N ARG A 320 -7.18 35.86 -4.01
CA ARG A 320 -7.20 36.75 -5.19
C ARG A 320 -5.83 37.39 -5.47
N ALA A 321 -5.07 37.73 -4.42
CA ALA A 321 -3.70 38.20 -4.57
C ALA A 321 -2.76 37.11 -5.10
N GLY A 322 -2.89 35.88 -4.59
CA GLY A 322 -2.13 34.72 -5.08
C GLY A 322 -2.51 34.27 -6.50
N GLU A 323 -3.76 34.47 -6.92
CA GLU A 323 -4.23 34.25 -8.30
C GLU A 323 -3.56 35.26 -9.25
N ARG A 324 -3.64 36.56 -8.96
CA ARG A 324 -2.97 37.62 -9.73
C ARG A 324 -1.45 37.43 -9.82
N ALA A 325 -0.82 36.90 -8.77
CA ALA A 325 0.61 36.56 -8.78
C ALA A 325 0.91 35.43 -9.78
N ARG A 326 0.14 34.33 -9.75
CA ARG A 326 0.27 33.22 -10.71
C ARG A 326 -0.02 33.66 -12.15
N GLU A 327 -1.01 34.51 -12.36
CA GLU A 327 -1.30 35.09 -13.69
C GLU A 327 -0.11 35.93 -14.22
N ALA A 328 0.63 36.61 -13.35
CA ALA A 328 1.81 37.38 -13.72
C ALA A 328 3.02 36.46 -14.00
N GLU A 329 3.22 35.43 -13.17
CA GLU A 329 4.23 34.38 -13.41
C GLU A 329 3.96 33.63 -14.72
N GLN A 330 2.70 33.27 -15.00
CA GLN A 330 2.30 32.62 -16.25
C GLN A 330 2.53 33.51 -17.47
N ARG A 331 2.20 34.81 -17.41
CA ARG A 331 2.55 35.77 -18.48
C ARG A 331 4.05 35.86 -18.70
N HIS A 332 4.84 35.94 -17.63
CA HIS A 332 6.30 35.99 -17.73
C HIS A 332 6.91 34.70 -18.29
N LEU A 333 6.30 33.53 -18.04
CA LEU A 333 6.68 32.27 -18.68
C LEU A 333 6.27 32.22 -20.16
N GLN A 334 5.09 32.76 -20.51
CA GLN A 334 4.63 32.90 -21.90
C GLN A 334 5.58 33.79 -22.72
N GLU A 335 6.00 34.94 -22.17
CA GLU A 335 6.98 35.85 -22.78
C GLU A 335 8.34 35.17 -22.98
N LYS A 336 8.81 34.39 -21.98
CA LYS A 336 10.05 33.60 -22.08
C LYS A 336 9.97 32.51 -23.14
N LEU A 337 8.82 31.85 -23.30
CA LEU A 337 8.60 30.84 -24.32
C LEU A 337 8.70 31.46 -25.72
N VAL A 338 7.95 32.54 -25.99
CA VAL A 338 7.99 33.26 -27.27
C VAL A 338 9.40 33.80 -27.57
N ALA A 339 10.14 34.26 -26.56
CA ALA A 339 11.53 34.71 -26.72
C ALA A 339 12.52 33.56 -26.98
N ALA A 340 12.20 32.32 -26.58
CA ALA A 340 12.99 31.13 -26.91
C ALA A 340 12.63 30.58 -28.31
N GLU A 341 11.35 30.57 -28.66
CA GLU A 341 10.85 30.21 -29.99
C GLU A 341 11.44 31.13 -31.07
N GLY A 342 11.46 32.45 -30.84
CA GLY A 342 12.09 33.41 -31.74
C GLY A 342 13.59 33.17 -31.96
N LYS A 343 14.32 32.76 -30.91
CA LYS A 343 15.74 32.38 -31.02
C LYS A 343 15.94 31.07 -31.77
N ASN A 344 15.04 30.10 -31.60
CA ASN A 344 15.08 28.85 -32.37
C ASN A 344 14.83 29.12 -33.86
N VAL A 345 13.89 30.01 -34.20
CA VAL A 345 13.68 30.46 -35.59
C VAL A 345 14.92 31.18 -36.14
N GLU A 346 15.57 32.04 -35.35
CA GLU A 346 16.83 32.71 -35.75
C GLU A 346 17.98 31.71 -35.97
N LEU A 347 18.05 30.64 -35.17
CA LEU A 347 19.05 29.57 -35.32
C LEU A 347 18.76 28.68 -36.54
N MET A 348 17.49 28.36 -36.83
CA MET A 348 17.09 27.65 -38.04
C MET A 348 17.48 28.46 -39.29
N ALA A 349 17.12 29.75 -39.35
CA ALA A 349 17.48 30.60 -40.49
C ALA A 349 19.00 30.73 -40.71
N LYS A 350 19.81 30.63 -39.65
CA LYS A 350 21.29 30.56 -39.76
C LYS A 350 21.78 29.20 -40.23
N LEU A 351 21.13 28.11 -39.83
CA LEU A 351 21.44 26.77 -40.32
C LEU A 351 21.12 26.66 -41.82
N ASP A 352 19.94 27.15 -42.24
CA ASP A 352 19.52 27.19 -43.64
C ASP A 352 20.50 28.00 -44.49
N GLY A 353 20.92 29.19 -44.02
CA GLY A 353 21.94 30.00 -44.71
C GLY A 353 23.29 29.30 -44.86
N VAL A 354 23.75 28.56 -43.83
CA VAL A 354 24.98 27.75 -43.91
C VAL A 354 24.82 26.56 -44.87
N LEU A 355 23.62 25.98 -44.96
CA LEU A 355 23.32 24.90 -45.91
C LEU A 355 23.28 25.43 -47.36
N ASP A 356 22.71 26.62 -47.59
CA ASP A 356 22.74 27.30 -48.89
C ASP A 356 24.18 27.65 -49.33
N GLU A 357 25.00 28.19 -48.42
CA GLU A 357 26.44 28.43 -48.68
C GLU A 357 27.17 27.13 -49.05
N LYS A 358 26.87 26.02 -48.36
CA LYS A 358 27.46 24.70 -48.67
C LYS A 358 26.94 24.11 -49.98
N GLY A 359 25.67 24.35 -50.32
CA GLY A 359 25.09 24.00 -51.61
C GLY A 359 25.80 24.72 -52.76
N GLN A 360 25.92 26.04 -52.68
CA GLN A 360 26.66 26.86 -53.67
C GLN A 360 28.13 26.45 -53.76
N GLN A 361 28.78 26.17 -52.63
CA GLN A 361 30.16 25.70 -52.61
C GLN A 361 30.29 24.33 -53.32
N ALA A 362 29.37 23.40 -53.10
CA ALA A 362 29.32 22.13 -53.82
C ALA A 362 29.10 22.31 -55.33
N THR A 363 28.18 23.21 -55.75
CA THR A 363 27.98 23.54 -57.18
C THR A 363 29.28 24.05 -57.82
N SER A 364 30.02 24.93 -57.15
CA SER A 364 31.30 25.44 -57.67
C SER A 364 32.38 24.37 -57.86
N TYR A 365 32.34 23.30 -57.06
CA TYR A 365 33.21 22.12 -57.25
C TYR A 365 32.75 21.25 -58.43
N PHE A 366 31.44 21.12 -58.68
CA PHE A 366 30.93 20.43 -59.87
C PHE A 366 31.30 21.17 -61.16
N ASP A 367 31.12 22.50 -61.22
CA ASP A 367 31.55 23.32 -62.37
C ASP A 367 33.05 23.14 -62.64
N SER A 368 33.87 23.13 -61.57
CA SER A 368 35.32 22.92 -61.65
C SER A 368 35.68 21.51 -62.16
N ALA A 369 35.00 20.47 -61.67
CA ALA A 369 35.21 19.09 -62.10
C ALA A 369 34.78 18.85 -63.56
N GLN A 370 33.70 19.50 -64.00
CA GLN A 370 33.26 19.50 -65.40
C GLN A 370 34.28 20.24 -66.29
N LYS A 371 34.86 21.34 -65.82
CA LYS A 371 35.94 22.04 -66.54
C LYS A 371 37.21 21.20 -66.70
N ILE A 372 37.55 20.40 -65.69
CA ILE A 372 38.68 19.45 -65.76
C ILE A 372 38.42 18.35 -66.81
N HIS A 373 37.20 17.81 -66.88
CA HIS A 373 36.83 16.87 -67.95
C HIS A 373 36.89 17.51 -69.34
N GLU A 374 36.36 18.72 -69.50
CA GLU A 374 36.40 19.45 -70.77
C GLU A 374 37.83 19.71 -71.26
N LEU A 375 38.77 19.95 -70.34
CA LEU A 375 40.20 20.10 -70.65
C LEU A 375 40.88 18.76 -70.95
N LEU A 376 40.53 17.68 -70.24
CA LEU A 376 41.05 16.34 -70.49
C LEU A 376 40.64 15.81 -71.86
N ASP A 377 39.41 16.03 -72.30
CA ASP A 377 38.95 15.55 -73.61
C ASP A 377 39.59 16.32 -74.77
N ARG A 378 39.74 17.65 -74.63
CA ARG A 378 40.54 18.48 -75.57
C ARG A 378 42.00 18.02 -75.65
N LEU A 379 42.57 17.55 -74.54
CA LEU A 379 43.94 17.02 -74.50
C LEU A 379 44.05 15.67 -75.21
N LYS A 380 43.08 14.76 -75.02
CA LYS A 380 42.97 13.49 -75.77
C LYS A 380 42.81 13.73 -77.28
N GLU A 381 42.06 14.75 -77.70
CA GLU A 381 41.95 15.13 -79.11
C GLU A 381 43.29 15.66 -79.67
N ALA A 382 44.00 16.49 -78.91
CA ALA A 382 45.32 16.98 -79.30
C ALA A 382 46.38 15.87 -79.39
N GLU A 383 46.31 14.85 -78.52
CA GLU A 383 47.17 13.67 -78.59
C GLU A 383 46.81 12.78 -79.78
N ARG A 384 45.51 12.56 -80.06
CA ARG A 384 45.04 11.83 -81.25
C ARG A 384 45.56 12.47 -82.55
N GLY A 385 45.42 13.79 -82.68
CA GLY A 385 45.92 14.53 -83.84
C GLY A 385 47.45 14.47 -84.00
N LYS A 386 48.22 14.39 -82.90
CA LYS A 386 49.67 14.14 -82.96
C LYS A 386 50.00 12.73 -83.47
N VAL A 387 49.27 11.70 -83.03
CA VAL A 387 49.47 10.31 -83.48
C VAL A 387 49.13 10.16 -84.97
N GLU A 388 48.05 10.78 -85.43
CA GLU A 388 47.66 10.79 -86.84
C GLU A 388 48.70 11.51 -87.72
N ALA A 389 49.21 12.67 -87.29
CA ALA A 389 50.29 13.38 -87.98
C ALA A 389 51.62 12.59 -88.04
N LEU A 390 51.92 11.80 -87.01
CA LEU A 390 53.09 10.89 -87.00
C LEU A 390 52.91 9.73 -87.98
N ALA A 391 51.71 9.15 -88.08
CA ALA A 391 51.41 8.09 -89.04
C ALA A 391 51.57 8.55 -90.49
N GLU A 392 51.08 9.75 -90.84
CA GLU A 392 51.35 10.33 -92.17
C GLU A 392 52.85 10.59 -92.42
N GLY A 393 53.60 10.91 -91.36
CA GLY A 393 55.07 11.06 -91.44
C GLY A 393 55.77 9.76 -91.82
N GLU A 394 55.32 8.63 -91.29
CA GLU A 394 55.87 7.31 -91.64
C GLU A 394 55.60 6.92 -93.11
N ASP A 395 54.40 7.20 -93.63
CA ASP A 395 54.06 6.88 -95.02
C ASP A 395 54.74 7.79 -96.03
N ARG A 396 54.98 9.07 -95.70
CA ARG A 396 55.85 9.96 -96.49
C ARG A 396 57.29 9.43 -96.56
N ARG A 397 57.83 8.91 -95.45
CA ARG A 397 59.15 8.25 -95.40
C ARG A 397 59.18 6.99 -96.29
N ARG A 398 58.15 6.14 -96.25
CA ARG A 398 58.01 4.93 -97.10
C ARG A 398 57.90 5.24 -98.60
N GLN A 399 57.53 6.48 -98.98
CA GLN A 399 57.58 6.94 -100.38
C GLN A 399 58.97 7.44 -100.77
N ALA A 400 59.70 8.11 -99.86
CA ALA A 400 61.07 8.57 -100.10
C ALA A 400 62.06 7.40 -100.33
N GLU A 401 61.96 6.30 -99.56
CA GLU A 401 62.82 5.13 -99.74
C GLU A 401 62.63 4.41 -101.09
N LYS A 402 61.46 4.56 -101.73
CA LYS A 402 61.23 4.00 -103.08
C LYS A 402 61.95 4.81 -104.15
N LEU A 403 61.87 6.14 -104.08
CA LEU A 403 62.57 7.05 -104.99
C LEU A 403 64.10 6.97 -104.85
N ALA A 404 64.61 6.72 -103.64
CA ALA A 404 66.04 6.54 -103.39
C ALA A 404 66.64 5.31 -104.13
N ASN A 405 65.84 4.27 -104.38
CA ASN A 405 66.30 3.05 -105.05
C ASN A 405 66.30 3.15 -106.58
N GLU A 406 65.54 4.06 -107.18
CA GLU A 406 65.52 4.26 -108.65
C GLU A 406 66.74 5.03 -109.17
N LEU A 407 67.39 5.85 -108.33
CA LEU A 407 68.60 6.60 -108.71
C LEU A 407 69.87 5.73 -108.77
N ARG A 408 69.88 4.55 -108.15
CA ARG A 408 71.08 3.70 -108.02
C ARG A 408 71.45 2.88 -109.28
N VAL A 409 70.87 3.22 -110.44
CA VAL A 409 71.01 2.47 -111.71
C VAL A 409 71.62 3.34 -112.84
N LYS A 410 72.14 4.54 -112.54
CA LYS A 410 72.68 5.47 -113.55
C LYS A 410 74.11 5.99 -113.32
N GLU A 411 74.91 5.31 -112.49
CA GLU A 411 76.31 5.69 -112.25
C GLU A 411 77.27 4.50 -112.45
N VAL A 412 77.27 3.97 -113.69
CA VAL A 412 78.29 3.03 -114.20
C VAL A 412 78.78 3.53 -115.56
N ALA A 413 79.62 4.56 -115.54
CA ALA A 413 80.35 5.08 -116.70
C ALA A 413 81.63 5.80 -116.27
N ALA A 414 82.69 5.62 -117.05
CA ALA A 414 84.04 6.21 -116.90
C ALA A 414 84.85 5.79 -115.64
N LYS A 415 86.02 5.21 -115.90
CA LYS A 415 87.18 5.05 -115.02
C LYS A 415 88.40 5.73 -115.70
N GLU A 416 89.60 5.45 -115.18
CA GLU A 416 90.90 5.45 -115.89
C GLU A 416 91.55 6.84 -116.12
N ASP A 417 92.86 7.03 -115.89
CA ASP A 417 93.83 6.13 -115.22
C ASP A 417 95.09 6.86 -114.69
N GLU A 418 95.99 6.12 -114.05
CA GLU A 418 97.15 6.61 -113.28
C GLU A 418 98.48 6.69 -114.07
N ALA A 419 99.42 7.49 -113.53
CA ALA A 419 100.88 7.42 -113.68
C ALA A 419 101.59 7.85 -115.01
N LYS A 420 102.51 8.82 -114.88
CA LYS A 420 103.93 8.67 -115.32
C LYS A 420 104.89 9.76 -114.79
N LEU A 421 105.97 9.27 -114.17
CA LEU A 421 107.31 9.85 -113.94
C LEU A 421 107.47 11.34 -113.57
N GLU A 422 107.82 11.58 -112.31
CA GLU A 422 109.21 11.80 -111.87
C GLU A 422 110.22 12.37 -112.92
N ALA A 423 110.56 13.66 -112.79
CA ALA A 423 111.94 14.17 -112.87
C ALA A 423 112.06 15.68 -112.54
N LEU A 424 113.12 16.04 -111.80
CA LEU A 424 113.81 17.35 -111.66
C LEU A 424 113.90 17.96 -110.24
N SER A 425 114.61 17.27 -109.36
CA SER A 425 115.30 17.89 -108.23
C SER A 425 116.57 18.65 -108.72
N LYS A 426 116.45 19.96 -109.03
CA LYS A 426 117.60 20.92 -109.13
C LYS A 426 117.18 22.39 -109.41
N SER A 427 116.80 23.13 -108.38
CA SER A 427 116.83 24.62 -108.38
C SER A 427 116.87 25.24 -106.97
N ALA A 428 117.39 24.52 -105.98
CA ALA A 428 117.48 24.97 -104.59
C ALA A 428 118.69 25.92 -104.36
N ALA A 429 118.65 27.13 -104.92
CA ALA A 429 119.47 28.27 -104.48
C ALA A 429 119.06 29.59 -105.18
N GLU A 430 118.23 30.43 -104.54
CA GLU A 430 118.35 31.91 -104.64
C GLU A 430 117.48 32.67 -103.61
N GLU A 431 116.21 32.28 -103.37
CA GLU A 431 115.28 32.96 -102.44
C GLU A 431 115.57 32.72 -100.93
N LYS A 432 116.83 32.54 -100.51
CA LYS A 432 117.20 32.38 -99.08
C LYS A 432 117.19 33.71 -98.29
N SER A 433 116.84 34.83 -98.92
CA SER A 433 116.93 36.18 -98.33
C SER A 433 115.64 36.71 -97.67
N LYS A 434 114.51 36.00 -97.76
CA LYS A 434 113.19 36.48 -97.25
C LYS A 434 112.67 35.71 -96.04
N PHE A 435 113.36 34.65 -95.60
CA PHE A 435 112.87 33.74 -94.56
C PHE A 435 113.13 34.19 -93.12
N VAL A 436 113.87 35.28 -92.89
CA VAL A 436 114.22 35.76 -91.54
C VAL A 436 113.08 36.58 -90.92
N GLU A 437 112.48 37.48 -91.70
CA GLU A 437 111.43 38.41 -91.24
C GLU A 437 110.10 37.69 -90.90
N CYS A 438 109.85 36.54 -91.55
CA CYS A 438 108.67 35.69 -91.30
C CYS A 438 108.79 34.86 -90.00
N ALA A 439 109.99 34.67 -89.44
CA ALA A 439 110.19 33.83 -88.27
C ALA A 439 109.71 34.50 -86.97
N GLU A 440 109.90 35.81 -86.83
CA GLU A 440 109.54 36.54 -85.61
C GLU A 440 108.02 36.69 -85.44
N GLU A 441 107.25 36.80 -86.53
CA GLU A 441 105.78 36.79 -86.48
C GLU A 441 105.22 35.43 -85.99
N GLN A 442 105.85 34.31 -86.36
CA GLN A 442 105.40 32.98 -85.93
C GLN A 442 105.61 32.73 -84.43
N CYS A 443 106.71 33.21 -83.83
CA CYS A 443 106.90 33.12 -82.37
C CYS A 443 105.80 33.87 -81.60
N ASN A 444 105.49 35.10 -82.01
CA ASN A 444 104.43 35.92 -81.38
C ASN A 444 103.03 35.30 -81.50
N ALA A 445 102.78 34.47 -82.52
CA ALA A 445 101.53 33.73 -82.67
C ALA A 445 101.45 32.51 -81.73
N ILE A 446 102.58 31.80 -81.51
CA ILE A 446 102.66 30.63 -80.64
C ILE A 446 102.42 31.01 -79.17
N ASP A 447 103.05 32.09 -78.69
CA ASP A 447 102.90 32.56 -77.30
C ASP A 447 101.44 32.90 -76.96
N LYS A 448 100.70 33.50 -77.91
CA LYS A 448 99.26 33.77 -77.76
C LYS A 448 98.43 32.49 -77.66
N LEU A 449 98.68 31.51 -78.52
CA LEU A 449 97.95 30.25 -78.53
C LEU A 449 98.22 29.42 -77.26
N GLN A 450 99.44 29.47 -76.70
CA GLN A 450 99.72 28.92 -75.37
C GLN A 450 98.97 29.64 -74.25
N GLY A 451 98.84 30.97 -74.32
CA GLY A 451 98.00 31.75 -73.40
C GLY A 451 96.54 31.29 -73.38
N GLU A 452 95.93 31.13 -74.56
CA GLU A 452 94.53 30.69 -74.70
C GLU A 452 94.32 29.23 -74.25
N LEU A 453 95.27 28.33 -74.53
CA LEU A 453 95.22 26.93 -74.06
C LEU A 453 95.19 26.83 -72.53
N THR A 454 96.09 27.53 -71.83
CA THR A 454 96.13 27.47 -70.35
C THR A 454 94.94 28.14 -69.66
N LEU A 455 94.15 28.96 -70.37
CA LEU A 455 92.84 29.43 -69.92
C LEU A 455 91.78 28.33 -70.09
N ARG A 456 91.71 27.69 -71.26
CA ARG A 456 90.77 26.59 -71.52
C ARG A 456 90.98 25.39 -70.60
N GLU A 457 92.22 25.05 -70.26
CA GLU A 457 92.53 24.01 -69.27
C GLU A 457 91.99 24.35 -67.88
N LYS A 458 92.06 25.63 -67.46
CA LYS A 458 91.51 26.09 -66.17
C LYS A 458 89.99 26.12 -66.17
N GLU A 459 89.36 26.52 -67.26
CA GLU A 459 87.90 26.47 -67.44
C GLU A 459 87.39 25.02 -67.38
N ALA A 460 88.02 24.10 -68.12
CA ALA A 460 87.70 22.68 -68.08
C ALA A 460 87.87 22.08 -66.67
N SER A 461 88.99 22.41 -65.99
CA SER A 461 89.25 21.99 -64.61
C SER A 461 88.23 22.55 -63.61
N ASN A 462 87.62 23.70 -63.90
CA ASN A 462 86.59 24.31 -63.06
C ASN A 462 85.22 23.64 -63.29
N LEU A 463 84.87 23.35 -64.55
CA LEU A 463 83.65 22.63 -64.92
C LEU A 463 83.67 21.18 -64.42
N GLN A 464 84.82 20.49 -64.45
CA GLN A 464 84.97 19.16 -63.85
C GLN A 464 84.72 19.18 -62.34
N ARG A 465 85.17 20.22 -61.62
CA ARG A 465 84.88 20.36 -60.19
C ARG A 465 83.39 20.59 -59.94
N GLN A 466 82.77 21.51 -60.66
CA GLN A 466 81.33 21.77 -60.55
C GLN A 466 80.48 20.53 -60.87
N LEU A 467 80.88 19.70 -61.83
CA LEU A 467 80.22 18.42 -62.09
C LEU A 467 80.37 17.43 -60.92
N HIS A 468 81.54 17.36 -60.28
CA HIS A 468 81.76 16.50 -59.12
C HIS A 468 80.99 16.98 -57.89
N ASP A 469 81.02 18.29 -57.62
CA ASP A 469 80.25 18.94 -56.54
C ASP A 469 78.73 18.68 -56.72
N LEU A 470 78.23 18.74 -57.96
CA LEU A 470 76.83 18.42 -58.29
C LEU A 470 76.50 16.93 -58.21
N GLN A 471 77.46 16.03 -58.49
CA GLN A 471 77.28 14.58 -58.34
C GLN A 471 77.11 14.21 -56.87
N SER A 472 78.01 14.66 -55.99
CA SER A 472 77.88 14.38 -54.55
C SER A 472 76.64 15.05 -53.93
N ALA A 473 76.25 16.24 -54.39
CA ALA A 473 74.99 16.85 -54.00
C ALA A 473 73.74 16.10 -54.50
N LEU A 474 73.85 15.30 -55.56
CA LEU A 474 72.79 14.40 -56.03
C LEU A 474 72.74 13.13 -55.16
N GLU A 475 73.89 12.52 -54.88
CA GLU A 475 74.03 11.33 -54.03
C GLU A 475 73.50 11.59 -52.60
N GLU A 476 73.85 12.72 -51.99
CA GLU A 476 73.29 13.13 -50.69
C GLU A 476 71.76 13.30 -50.73
N ARG A 477 71.20 13.76 -51.85
CA ARG A 477 69.75 13.94 -52.03
C ARG A 477 69.02 12.63 -52.31
N GLU A 478 69.65 11.69 -52.97
CA GLU A 478 69.12 10.35 -53.20
C GLU A 478 69.08 9.57 -51.88
N ILE A 479 70.15 9.63 -51.06
CA ILE A 479 70.18 9.08 -49.69
C ILE A 479 69.07 9.71 -48.83
N GLN A 480 68.94 11.04 -48.81
CA GLN A 480 67.88 11.72 -48.05
C GLN A 480 66.46 11.36 -48.53
N ALA A 481 66.28 11.06 -49.83
CA ALA A 481 65.00 10.62 -50.38
C ALA A 481 64.67 9.16 -49.99
N GLU A 482 65.67 8.28 -49.93
CA GLU A 482 65.50 6.90 -49.50
C GLU A 482 65.23 6.81 -47.99
N GLU A 483 65.99 7.53 -47.16
CA GLU A 483 65.69 7.64 -45.72
C GLU A 483 64.29 8.24 -45.44
N ALA A 484 63.75 9.06 -46.34
CA ALA A 484 62.40 9.59 -46.23
C ALA A 484 61.31 8.58 -46.65
N ARG A 485 61.62 7.70 -47.62
CA ARG A 485 60.76 6.58 -48.02
C ARG A 485 60.71 5.51 -46.93
N ASP A 486 61.85 5.16 -46.34
CA ASP A 486 61.94 4.17 -45.26
C ASP A 486 61.09 4.59 -44.06
N ARG A 487 61.27 5.84 -43.58
CA ARG A 487 60.44 6.40 -42.49
C ARG A 487 58.95 6.43 -42.83
N ALA A 488 58.57 6.82 -44.05
CA ALA A 488 57.17 6.83 -44.48
C ALA A 488 56.57 5.40 -44.61
N GLN A 489 57.42 4.38 -44.85
CA GLN A 489 57.01 2.98 -44.85
C GLN A 489 56.91 2.41 -43.43
N GLU A 490 57.81 2.78 -42.51
CA GLU A 490 57.71 2.45 -41.08
C GLU A 490 56.43 3.05 -40.45
N GLU A 491 56.17 4.35 -40.63
CA GLU A 491 54.94 5.01 -40.15
C GLU A 491 53.68 4.34 -40.71
N LYS A 492 53.70 3.95 -41.98
CA LYS A 492 52.60 3.24 -42.65
C LYS A 492 52.40 1.83 -42.09
N GLU A 493 53.47 1.10 -41.78
CA GLU A 493 53.38 -0.24 -41.15
C GLU A 493 52.88 -0.14 -39.69
N GLU A 494 53.29 0.88 -38.93
CA GLU A 494 52.75 1.14 -37.59
C GLU A 494 51.25 1.50 -37.64
N ILE A 495 50.84 2.39 -38.55
CA ILE A 495 49.43 2.73 -38.77
C ILE A 495 48.63 1.48 -39.19
N GLN A 496 49.15 0.66 -40.10
CA GLN A 496 48.49 -0.55 -40.57
C GLN A 496 48.38 -1.62 -39.46
N GLY A 497 49.39 -1.74 -38.60
CA GLY A 497 49.33 -2.56 -37.38
C GLY A 497 48.31 -2.04 -36.36
N SER A 498 48.25 -0.73 -36.14
CA SER A 498 47.26 -0.12 -35.23
C SER A 498 45.82 -0.33 -35.71
N MET A 499 45.56 -0.20 -37.02
CA MET A 499 44.26 -0.52 -37.61
C MET A 499 43.91 -2.01 -37.48
N GLY A 500 44.89 -2.92 -37.61
CA GLY A 500 44.69 -4.35 -37.38
C GLY A 500 44.22 -4.64 -35.96
N ASN A 501 44.93 -4.11 -34.95
CA ASN A 501 44.59 -4.24 -33.53
C ASN A 501 43.21 -3.63 -33.21
N LEU A 502 42.91 -2.45 -33.78
CA LEU A 502 41.61 -1.78 -33.59
C LEU A 502 40.46 -2.58 -34.22
N LYS A 503 40.70 -3.20 -35.38
CA LYS A 503 39.74 -4.06 -36.06
C LYS A 503 39.46 -5.35 -35.28
N GLU A 504 40.48 -6.04 -34.76
CA GLU A 504 40.26 -7.21 -33.90
C GLU A 504 39.47 -6.85 -32.64
N ALA A 505 39.76 -5.70 -32.01
CA ALA A 505 39.00 -5.22 -30.86
C ALA A 505 37.52 -4.96 -31.20
N LEU A 506 37.25 -4.32 -32.36
CA LEU A 506 35.90 -4.10 -32.87
C LEU A 506 35.16 -5.40 -33.23
N GLU A 507 35.84 -6.38 -33.82
CA GLU A 507 35.24 -7.69 -34.12
C GLU A 507 34.90 -8.47 -32.83
N VAL A 508 35.73 -8.36 -31.78
CA VAL A 508 35.45 -8.94 -30.46
C VAL A 508 34.25 -8.26 -29.78
N GLU A 509 34.16 -6.93 -29.80
CA GLU A 509 32.98 -6.18 -29.32
C GLU A 509 31.72 -6.55 -30.10
N LEU A 510 31.77 -6.57 -31.44
CA LEU A 510 30.63 -6.96 -32.27
C LEU A 510 30.17 -8.39 -32.01
N LEU A 511 31.09 -9.34 -31.78
CA LEU A 511 30.75 -10.72 -31.37
C LEU A 511 30.13 -10.78 -29.97
N TYR A 512 30.60 -9.94 -29.03
CA TYR A 512 30.06 -9.84 -27.68
C TYR A 512 28.65 -9.23 -27.68
N LEU A 513 28.45 -8.12 -28.37
CA LEU A 513 27.15 -7.45 -28.54
C LEU A 513 26.15 -8.34 -29.28
N LYS A 514 26.55 -9.00 -30.37
CA LYS A 514 25.72 -9.95 -31.12
C LYS A 514 25.31 -11.16 -30.28
N LYS A 515 26.14 -11.56 -29.31
CA LYS A 515 25.80 -12.60 -28.33
C LYS A 515 24.84 -12.08 -27.26
N GLN A 516 25.05 -10.87 -26.73
CA GLN A 516 24.10 -10.23 -25.82
C GLN A 516 22.71 -10.07 -26.45
N LEU A 517 22.66 -9.58 -27.69
CA LEU A 517 21.42 -9.35 -28.43
C LEU A 517 20.63 -10.66 -28.56
N LYS A 518 21.27 -11.77 -28.95
CA LYS A 518 20.62 -13.09 -28.99
C LYS A 518 20.12 -13.60 -27.65
N THR A 519 20.82 -13.32 -26.54
CA THR A 519 20.25 -13.62 -25.21
C THR A 519 19.06 -12.72 -24.87
N ARG A 520 19.08 -11.44 -25.27
CA ARG A 520 17.93 -10.54 -25.08
C ARG A 520 16.73 -10.93 -25.95
N GLU A 521 16.92 -11.35 -27.19
CA GLU A 521 15.86 -11.90 -28.06
C GLU A 521 15.21 -13.14 -27.42
N ALA A 522 16.00 -14.07 -26.89
CA ALA A 522 15.50 -15.26 -26.20
C ALA A 522 14.79 -14.94 -24.87
N GLU A 523 15.31 -13.97 -24.09
CA GLU A 523 14.64 -13.44 -22.91
C GLU A 523 13.30 -12.77 -23.27
N LEU A 524 13.26 -11.98 -24.34
CA LEU A 524 12.06 -11.29 -24.82
C LEU A 524 11.01 -12.31 -25.25
N LEU A 525 11.37 -13.30 -26.07
CA LEU A 525 10.47 -14.38 -26.49
C LEU A 525 9.92 -15.16 -25.28
N SER A 526 10.76 -15.47 -24.29
CA SER A 526 10.32 -16.07 -23.03
C SER A 526 9.39 -15.16 -22.22
N SER A 527 9.59 -13.84 -22.28
CA SER A 527 8.73 -12.84 -21.63
C SER A 527 7.38 -12.73 -22.33
N THR A 528 7.34 -12.64 -23.66
CA THR A 528 6.10 -12.59 -24.46
C THR A 528 5.27 -13.86 -24.29
N GLN A 529 5.89 -15.04 -24.23
CA GLN A 529 5.19 -16.30 -23.92
C GLN A 529 4.61 -16.31 -22.49
N LYS A 530 5.30 -15.72 -21.51
CA LYS A 530 4.78 -15.55 -20.14
C LYS A 530 3.64 -14.54 -20.10
N LEU A 531 3.74 -13.44 -20.84
CA LEU A 531 2.66 -12.45 -20.96
C LEU A 531 1.41 -13.07 -21.58
N GLN A 532 1.52 -13.79 -22.71
CA GLN A 532 0.39 -14.50 -23.32
C GLN A 532 -0.24 -15.53 -22.38
N HIS A 533 0.55 -16.27 -21.60
CA HIS A 533 0.02 -17.16 -20.56
C HIS A 533 -0.70 -16.39 -19.45
N LEU A 534 -0.18 -15.23 -19.01
CA LEU A 534 -0.79 -14.39 -17.99
C LEU A 534 -2.05 -13.68 -18.50
N GLU A 535 -2.10 -13.30 -19.77
CA GLU A 535 -3.29 -12.76 -20.45
C GLU A 535 -4.40 -13.81 -20.50
N VAL A 536 -4.09 -15.04 -20.93
CA VAL A 536 -5.06 -16.17 -20.93
C VAL A 536 -5.52 -16.50 -19.50
N GLN A 537 -4.61 -16.51 -18.52
CA GLN A 537 -4.97 -16.74 -17.11
C GLN A 537 -5.83 -15.58 -16.54
N SER A 538 -5.55 -14.33 -16.93
CA SER A 538 -6.35 -13.15 -16.57
C SER A 538 -7.75 -13.22 -17.19
N HIS A 539 -7.86 -13.62 -18.46
CA HIS A 539 -9.13 -13.81 -19.15
C HIS A 539 -10.00 -14.88 -18.47
N SER A 540 -9.38 -16.02 -18.11
CA SER A 540 -10.00 -17.06 -17.30
C SER A 540 -10.52 -16.51 -15.96
N LEU A 541 -9.69 -15.79 -15.20
CA LEU A 541 -10.09 -15.20 -13.92
C LEU A 541 -11.19 -14.14 -14.06
N THR A 542 -11.24 -13.38 -15.16
CA THR A 542 -12.37 -12.49 -15.44
C THR A 542 -13.65 -13.25 -15.77
N THR A 543 -13.60 -14.36 -16.52
CA THR A 543 -14.79 -15.19 -16.75
C THR A 543 -15.30 -15.87 -15.48
N GLU A 544 -14.41 -16.26 -14.56
CA GLU A 544 -14.79 -16.79 -13.24
C GLU A 544 -15.39 -15.69 -12.34
N ARG A 545 -14.78 -14.50 -12.31
CA ARG A 545 -15.33 -13.31 -11.64
C ARG A 545 -16.74 -12.99 -12.13
N ASP A 546 -16.96 -13.00 -13.44
CA ASP A 546 -18.25 -12.62 -14.03
C ASP A 546 -19.32 -13.68 -13.78
N GLY A 547 -18.95 -14.97 -13.78
CA GLY A 547 -19.81 -16.06 -13.30
C GLY A 547 -20.16 -15.94 -11.81
N LEU A 548 -19.19 -15.61 -10.96
CA LEU A 548 -19.42 -15.36 -9.53
C LEU A 548 -20.28 -14.11 -9.29
N SER A 549 -20.12 -13.06 -10.09
CA SER A 549 -20.94 -11.85 -10.03
C SER A 549 -22.39 -12.11 -10.46
N ALA A 550 -22.60 -12.97 -11.46
CA ALA A 550 -23.95 -13.43 -11.84
C ALA A 550 -24.60 -14.25 -10.71
N ASN A 551 -23.87 -15.21 -10.14
CA ASN A 551 -24.34 -16.00 -8.99
C ASN A 551 -24.67 -15.13 -7.77
N LEU A 552 -23.89 -14.07 -7.49
CA LEU A 552 -24.17 -13.11 -6.42
C LEU A 552 -25.44 -12.30 -6.70
N SER A 553 -25.65 -11.83 -7.93
CA SER A 553 -26.88 -11.13 -8.32
C SER A 553 -28.13 -12.02 -8.20
N GLU A 554 -28.00 -13.33 -8.48
CA GLU A 554 -29.07 -14.32 -8.28
C GLU A 554 -29.32 -14.60 -6.78
N LEU A 555 -28.26 -14.65 -5.96
CA LEU A 555 -28.39 -14.79 -4.52
C LEU A 555 -29.06 -13.56 -3.89
N GLU A 556 -28.68 -12.35 -4.30
CA GLU A 556 -29.29 -11.10 -3.86
C GLU A 556 -30.76 -10.99 -4.23
N SER A 557 -31.16 -11.44 -5.43
CA SER A 557 -32.58 -11.45 -5.82
C SER A 557 -33.38 -12.43 -4.96
N SER A 558 -32.83 -13.62 -4.68
CA SER A 558 -33.45 -14.61 -3.79
C SER A 558 -33.57 -14.14 -2.34
N VAL A 559 -32.53 -13.49 -1.78
CA VAL A 559 -32.58 -12.88 -0.44
C VAL A 559 -33.62 -11.75 -0.38
N ARG A 560 -33.73 -10.92 -1.42
CA ARG A 560 -34.73 -9.86 -1.53
C ARG A 560 -36.14 -10.43 -1.61
N GLU A 561 -36.33 -11.53 -2.33
CA GLU A 561 -37.62 -12.22 -2.40
C GLU A 561 -38.00 -12.87 -1.05
N GLN A 562 -37.05 -13.48 -0.34
CA GLN A 562 -37.31 -13.99 1.01
C GLN A 562 -37.61 -12.88 2.02
N ALA A 563 -36.95 -11.72 1.93
CA ALA A 563 -37.27 -10.55 2.75
C ALA A 563 -38.73 -10.10 2.55
N ASN A 564 -39.19 -9.99 1.30
CA ASN A 564 -40.58 -9.67 0.98
C ASN A 564 -41.56 -10.70 1.57
N ARG A 565 -41.27 -12.01 1.43
CA ARG A 565 -42.11 -13.08 2.01
C ARG A 565 -42.15 -13.02 3.54
N ILE A 566 -41.05 -12.68 4.20
CA ILE A 566 -41.00 -12.46 5.66
C ILE A 566 -41.86 -11.24 6.05
N GLU A 567 -41.91 -10.19 5.23
CA GLU A 567 -42.79 -9.03 5.42
C GLU A 567 -44.27 -9.42 5.27
N GLU A 568 -44.61 -10.20 4.24
CA GLU A 568 -45.96 -10.75 4.05
C GLU A 568 -46.37 -11.61 5.26
N TYR A 569 -45.54 -12.56 5.72
CA TYR A 569 -45.82 -13.35 6.93
C TYR A 569 -46.00 -12.49 8.18
N LYS A 570 -45.23 -11.40 8.37
CA LYS A 570 -45.47 -10.45 9.47
C LYS A 570 -46.86 -9.83 9.37
N THR A 571 -47.30 -9.39 8.19
CA THR A 571 -48.65 -8.82 8.02
C THR A 571 -49.76 -9.85 8.24
N GLN A 572 -49.54 -11.12 7.86
CA GLN A 572 -50.47 -12.21 8.17
C GLN A 572 -50.55 -12.45 9.68
N CYS A 573 -49.41 -12.44 10.39
CA CYS A 573 -49.37 -12.54 11.85
C CYS A 573 -50.09 -11.37 12.55
N THR A 574 -49.91 -10.12 12.11
CA THR A 574 -50.65 -8.98 12.70
C THR A 574 -52.15 -9.08 12.46
N ASN A 575 -52.57 -9.51 11.27
CA ASN A 575 -53.99 -9.70 10.95
C ASN A 575 -54.61 -10.84 11.78
N LEU A 576 -53.87 -11.92 12.02
CA LEU A 576 -54.29 -13.01 12.91
C LEU A 576 -54.37 -12.57 14.38
N MET A 577 -53.43 -11.74 14.86
CA MET A 577 -53.51 -11.16 16.21
C MET A 577 -54.75 -10.26 16.36
N GLU A 578 -55.03 -9.40 15.38
CA GLU A 578 -56.22 -8.53 15.42
C GLU A 578 -57.52 -9.33 15.39
N LEU A 579 -57.58 -10.40 14.58
CA LEU A 579 -58.74 -11.30 14.51
C LEU A 579 -58.92 -12.12 15.79
N ASN A 580 -57.83 -12.59 16.41
CA ASN A 580 -57.86 -13.27 17.71
C ASN A 580 -58.30 -12.32 18.84
N GLY A 581 -57.86 -11.05 18.82
CA GLY A 581 -58.33 -10.01 19.74
C GLY A 581 -59.83 -9.72 19.59
N LYS A 582 -60.36 -9.71 18.36
CA LYS A 582 -61.80 -9.60 18.09
C LYS A 582 -62.57 -10.81 18.65
N LEU A 583 -62.02 -12.02 18.51
CA LEU A 583 -62.57 -13.27 19.07
C LEU A 583 -62.58 -13.27 20.61
N LEU A 584 -61.49 -12.85 21.26
CA LEU A 584 -61.46 -12.62 22.71
C LEU A 584 -62.54 -11.61 23.16
N GLY A 585 -62.76 -10.56 22.35
CA GLY A 585 -63.82 -9.58 22.57
C GLY A 585 -65.25 -10.12 22.37
N THR A 586 -65.47 -11.16 21.57
CA THR A 586 -66.80 -11.82 21.48
C THR A 586 -66.98 -12.88 22.56
N VAL A 587 -65.91 -13.58 22.97
CA VAL A 587 -65.93 -14.51 24.11
C VAL A 587 -66.30 -13.77 25.40
N LYS A 588 -65.65 -12.65 25.74
CA LYS A 588 -65.99 -11.87 26.95
C LYS A 588 -67.47 -11.44 26.97
N ARG A 589 -67.99 -10.92 25.86
CA ARG A 589 -69.43 -10.57 25.74
C ARG A 589 -70.36 -11.78 25.89
N ASN A 590 -69.95 -12.95 25.40
CA ASN A 590 -70.70 -14.18 25.59
C ASN A 590 -70.65 -14.70 27.04
N GLU A 591 -69.63 -14.34 27.83
CA GLU A 591 -69.55 -14.62 29.27
C GLU A 591 -70.40 -13.64 30.08
N GLU A 592 -70.37 -12.35 29.73
CA GLU A 592 -71.26 -11.30 30.26
C GLU A 592 -72.74 -11.68 30.04
N LEU A 593 -73.14 -12.01 28.81
CA LEU A 593 -74.50 -12.45 28.46
C LEU A 593 -74.90 -13.77 29.17
N LYS A 594 -73.95 -14.69 29.42
CA LYS A 594 -74.22 -15.89 30.23
C LYS A 594 -74.46 -15.55 31.70
N LYS A 595 -73.78 -14.53 32.24
CA LYS A 595 -73.99 -14.04 33.61
C LYS A 595 -75.36 -13.39 33.74
N GLU A 596 -75.74 -12.51 32.81
CA GLU A 596 -77.09 -11.92 32.74
C GLU A 596 -78.19 -13.00 32.62
N LEU A 597 -77.97 -14.04 31.81
CA LEU A 597 -78.87 -15.19 31.70
C LEU A 597 -78.93 -16.05 32.98
N ALA A 598 -77.84 -16.13 33.75
CA ALA A 598 -77.83 -16.82 35.04
C ALA A 598 -78.56 -16.01 36.13
N GLU A 599 -78.37 -14.69 36.17
CA GLU A 599 -79.01 -13.78 37.13
C GLU A 599 -80.51 -13.65 36.87
N SER A 600 -80.93 -13.47 35.62
CA SER A 600 -82.35 -13.48 35.23
C SER A 600 -83.01 -14.84 35.47
N ARG A 601 -82.29 -15.96 35.26
CA ARG A 601 -82.77 -17.29 35.65
C ARG A 601 -82.94 -17.42 37.17
N ALA A 602 -82.00 -16.92 37.97
CA ALA A 602 -82.09 -16.96 39.43
C ALA A 602 -83.27 -16.13 39.95
N ALA A 603 -83.53 -14.97 39.35
CA ALA A 603 -84.72 -14.16 39.64
C ALA A 603 -86.03 -14.94 39.34
N LEU A 604 -86.13 -15.56 38.17
CA LEU A 604 -87.29 -16.38 37.77
C LEU A 604 -87.48 -17.62 38.67
N GLU A 605 -86.39 -18.29 39.09
CA GLU A 605 -86.46 -19.39 40.05
C GLU A 605 -86.92 -18.90 41.44
N GLY A 606 -86.57 -17.68 41.83
CA GLY A 606 -87.08 -16.98 43.02
C GLY A 606 -88.57 -16.65 42.94
N GLU A 607 -89.06 -16.11 41.81
CA GLU A 607 -90.49 -15.87 41.58
C GLU A 607 -91.30 -17.18 41.60
N VAL A 608 -90.78 -18.25 40.99
CA VAL A 608 -91.40 -19.59 41.04
C VAL A 608 -91.44 -20.14 42.47
N ALA A 609 -90.44 -19.85 43.31
CA ALA A 609 -90.47 -20.21 44.74
C ALA A 609 -91.53 -19.41 45.51
N ALA A 610 -91.67 -18.10 45.26
CA ALA A 610 -92.70 -17.26 45.86
C ALA A 610 -94.13 -17.70 45.45
N LEU A 611 -94.33 -18.01 44.16
CA LEU A 611 -95.61 -18.53 43.66
C LEU A 611 -95.95 -19.91 44.27
N ARG A 612 -94.96 -20.79 44.50
CA ARG A 612 -95.16 -22.06 45.23
C ARG A 612 -95.48 -21.88 46.71
N ALA A 613 -94.99 -20.82 47.36
CA ALA A 613 -95.40 -20.47 48.71
C ALA A 613 -96.86 -19.97 48.74
N SER A 614 -97.25 -19.14 47.76
CA SER A 614 -98.62 -18.65 47.58
C SER A 614 -99.62 -19.80 47.31
N ASP A 615 -99.31 -20.74 46.41
CA ASP A 615 -100.14 -21.91 46.14
C ASP A 615 -100.32 -22.80 47.38
N LYS A 616 -99.28 -22.96 48.22
CA LYS A 616 -99.41 -23.63 49.53
C LYS A 616 -100.37 -22.91 50.47
N GLN A 617 -100.35 -21.57 50.49
CA GLN A 617 -101.23 -20.77 51.34
C GLN A 617 -102.69 -20.80 50.85
N LEU A 618 -102.91 -20.77 49.54
CA LEU A 618 -104.25 -20.86 48.93
C LEU A 618 -104.86 -22.26 49.06
N ARG A 619 -104.07 -23.34 48.97
CA ARG A 619 -104.55 -24.71 49.26
C ARG A 619 -105.05 -24.84 50.70
N GLY A 620 -104.42 -24.18 51.66
CA GLY A 620 -104.87 -24.12 53.06
C GLY A 620 -106.17 -23.33 53.30
N GLN A 621 -106.71 -22.67 52.26
CA GLN A 621 -107.95 -21.88 52.32
C GLN A 621 -109.07 -22.46 51.44
N LEU A 622 -108.88 -23.66 50.86
CA LEU A 622 -109.78 -24.23 49.85
C LEU A 622 -110.61 -25.44 50.30
N ASP A 623 -110.38 -25.98 51.51
CA ASP A 623 -111.14 -27.11 52.04
C ASP A 623 -112.52 -26.71 52.65
N ASP A 624 -112.73 -25.42 52.98
CA ASP A 624 -113.89 -24.94 53.76
C ASP A 624 -114.77 -23.89 53.02
N ALA A 625 -115.26 -24.21 51.81
CA ALA A 625 -116.39 -23.48 51.19
C ALA A 625 -117.17 -24.28 50.13
N LYS A 626 -118.46 -24.54 50.39
CA LYS A 626 -119.43 -24.93 49.34
C LYS A 626 -120.05 -23.67 48.74
N VAL A 627 -119.88 -23.43 47.44
CA VAL A 627 -120.45 -22.26 46.73
C VAL A 627 -121.23 -22.69 45.47
N THR A 628 -122.21 -21.85 45.10
CA THR A 628 -123.25 -22.09 44.09
C THR A 628 -122.78 -21.82 42.63
N VAL A 629 -123.70 -22.01 41.68
CA VAL A 629 -123.40 -22.11 40.24
C VAL A 629 -122.81 -20.82 39.63
N ASP A 630 -123.32 -19.65 39.99
CA ASP A 630 -122.87 -18.38 39.37
C ASP A 630 -121.39 -18.09 39.63
N GLU A 631 -120.87 -18.50 40.80
CA GLU A 631 -119.46 -18.38 41.14
C GLU A 631 -118.56 -19.31 40.31
N LYS A 632 -119.08 -20.45 39.84
CA LYS A 632 -118.37 -21.30 38.87
C LYS A 632 -118.29 -20.64 37.50
N ASP A 633 -119.33 -19.96 37.07
CA ASP A 633 -119.37 -19.28 35.77
C ASP A 633 -118.42 -18.06 35.77
N ARG A 634 -118.21 -17.42 36.93
CA ARG A 634 -117.14 -16.43 37.13
C ARG A 634 -115.75 -17.08 37.07
N ARG A 635 -115.51 -18.13 37.86
CA ARG A 635 -114.22 -18.85 37.89
C ARG A 635 -113.83 -19.41 36.52
N LEU A 636 -114.76 -19.98 35.75
CA LEU A 636 -114.47 -20.47 34.40
C LEU A 636 -114.02 -19.36 33.43
N ARG A 637 -114.45 -18.11 33.60
CA ARG A 637 -113.96 -16.98 32.79
C ARG A 637 -112.57 -16.50 33.23
N GLU A 638 -112.27 -16.61 34.52
CA GLU A 638 -110.94 -16.30 35.08
C GLU A 638 -109.92 -17.40 34.76
N GLU A 639 -110.32 -18.67 34.83
CA GLU A 639 -109.53 -19.84 34.42
C GLU A 639 -109.25 -19.82 32.91
N ASN A 640 -110.23 -19.50 32.05
CA ASN A 640 -109.97 -19.35 30.61
C ASN A 640 -108.98 -18.21 30.32
N ARG A 641 -109.08 -17.05 31.01
CA ARG A 641 -108.07 -15.98 30.88
C ARG A 641 -106.68 -16.41 31.35
N ALA A 642 -106.58 -17.07 32.50
CA ALA A 642 -105.32 -17.60 33.00
C ALA A 642 -104.71 -18.67 32.07
N LEU A 643 -105.55 -19.46 31.38
CA LEU A 643 -105.14 -20.44 30.37
C LEU A 643 -104.71 -19.76 29.05
N ASP A 644 -105.40 -18.72 28.59
CA ASP A 644 -104.98 -17.92 27.43
C ASP A 644 -103.65 -17.21 27.70
N GLU A 645 -103.48 -16.61 28.89
CA GLU A 645 -102.22 -16.01 29.34
C GLU A 645 -101.10 -17.06 29.50
N SER A 646 -101.45 -18.30 29.86
CA SER A 646 -100.51 -19.42 29.92
C SER A 646 -100.11 -19.90 28.52
N LEU A 647 -101.07 -19.99 27.59
CA LEU A 647 -100.84 -20.31 26.18
C LEU A 647 -100.02 -19.24 25.46
N GLN A 648 -100.27 -17.95 25.73
CA GLN A 648 -99.43 -16.87 25.21
C GLN A 648 -98.00 -16.97 25.76
N ARG A 649 -97.81 -17.22 27.06
CA ARG A 649 -96.47 -17.43 27.63
C ARG A 649 -95.77 -18.66 27.06
N ALA A 650 -96.49 -19.76 26.85
CA ALA A 650 -95.97 -20.97 26.20
C ALA A 650 -95.61 -20.74 24.71
N ALA A 651 -96.42 -19.97 23.97
CA ALA A 651 -96.14 -19.58 22.59
C ALA A 651 -94.92 -18.67 22.50
N MET A 652 -94.79 -17.67 23.38
CA MET A 652 -93.60 -16.82 23.46
C MET A 652 -92.33 -17.61 23.84
N ALA A 653 -92.45 -18.62 24.72
CA ALA A 653 -91.34 -19.53 25.03
C ALA A 653 -90.97 -20.44 23.84
N ALA A 654 -91.96 -20.86 23.03
CA ALA A 654 -91.73 -21.61 21.79
C ALA A 654 -91.06 -20.75 20.70
N GLU A 655 -91.47 -19.48 20.55
CA GLU A 655 -90.81 -18.50 19.67
C GLU A 655 -89.35 -18.26 20.11
N VAL A 656 -89.11 -18.01 21.41
CA VAL A 656 -87.76 -17.76 21.95
C VAL A 656 -86.84 -18.98 21.80
N SER A 657 -87.34 -20.19 22.04
CA SER A 657 -86.57 -21.42 21.83
C SER A 657 -86.35 -21.73 20.34
N GLY A 658 -87.31 -21.45 19.47
CA GLY A 658 -87.13 -21.50 18.01
C GLY A 658 -86.09 -20.49 17.51
N ALA A 659 -86.05 -19.28 18.08
CA ALA A 659 -85.03 -18.27 17.81
C ALA A 659 -83.66 -18.63 18.39
N ALA A 660 -83.59 -19.40 19.48
CA ALA A 660 -82.34 -19.98 19.98
C ALA A 660 -81.83 -21.09 19.05
N GLY A 661 -82.71 -21.99 18.60
CA GLY A 661 -82.37 -23.05 17.63
C GLY A 661 -81.79 -22.50 16.34
N LYS A 662 -82.45 -21.51 15.72
CA LYS A 662 -81.95 -20.86 14.49
C LYS A 662 -80.58 -20.18 14.67
N ARG A 663 -80.30 -19.61 15.83
CA ARG A 663 -78.97 -19.03 16.14
C ARG A 663 -77.90 -20.11 16.26
N LEU A 664 -78.20 -21.22 16.95
CA LEU A 664 -77.30 -22.38 17.03
C LEU A 664 -77.06 -23.04 15.66
N GLU A 665 -78.05 -23.06 14.77
CA GLU A 665 -77.88 -23.54 13.39
C GLU A 665 -76.96 -22.61 12.56
N GLN A 666 -77.10 -21.29 12.71
CA GLN A 666 -76.21 -20.31 12.07
C GLN A 666 -74.77 -20.39 12.61
N GLU A 667 -74.60 -20.53 13.93
CA GLU A 667 -73.30 -20.74 14.58
C GLU A 667 -72.65 -22.06 14.11
N ASN A 668 -73.43 -23.13 13.97
CA ASN A 668 -72.98 -24.40 13.38
C ASN A 668 -72.70 -24.34 11.87
N LEU A 669 -73.14 -23.30 11.15
CA LEU A 669 -72.71 -23.05 9.77
C LEU A 669 -71.37 -22.29 9.76
N GLY A 670 -71.25 -21.21 10.54
CA GLY A 670 -69.99 -20.48 10.70
C GLY A 670 -68.83 -21.38 11.13
N LEU A 671 -69.02 -22.22 12.15
CA LEU A 671 -68.02 -23.18 12.62
C LEU A 671 -67.62 -24.24 11.55
N ARG A 672 -68.47 -24.51 10.56
CA ARG A 672 -68.13 -25.39 9.42
C ARG A 672 -67.35 -24.65 8.34
N GLU A 673 -67.65 -23.38 8.11
CA GLU A 673 -66.90 -22.51 7.21
C GLU A 673 -65.50 -22.24 7.77
N GLU A 674 -65.38 -21.96 9.07
CA GLU A 674 -64.10 -21.88 9.80
C GLU A 674 -63.32 -23.20 9.75
N GLN A 675 -63.99 -24.35 9.95
CA GLN A 675 -63.32 -25.65 9.78
C GLN A 675 -62.82 -25.87 8.34
N ALA A 676 -63.50 -25.31 7.33
CA ALA A 676 -63.08 -25.39 5.94
C ALA A 676 -61.87 -24.46 5.65
N THR A 677 -61.86 -23.22 6.15
CA THR A 677 -60.72 -22.31 5.99
C THR A 677 -59.47 -22.81 6.73
N VAL A 678 -59.61 -23.35 7.95
CA VAL A 678 -58.50 -23.98 8.68
C VAL A 678 -57.94 -25.20 7.96
N ARG A 679 -58.79 -26.02 7.30
CA ARG A 679 -58.31 -27.12 6.45
C ARG A 679 -57.59 -26.62 5.19
N ALA A 680 -58.05 -25.54 4.57
CA ALA A 680 -57.38 -24.93 3.42
C ALA A 680 -56.00 -24.36 3.80
N ALA A 681 -55.90 -23.65 4.93
CA ALA A 681 -54.64 -23.14 5.47
C ALA A 681 -53.65 -24.27 5.83
N LEU A 682 -54.14 -25.36 6.43
CA LEU A 682 -53.34 -26.56 6.67
C LEU A 682 -52.82 -27.19 5.37
N SER A 683 -53.61 -27.20 4.29
CA SER A 683 -53.15 -27.68 2.98
C SER A 683 -52.04 -26.79 2.41
N SER A 684 -52.19 -25.45 2.48
CA SER A 684 -51.18 -24.49 2.02
C SER A 684 -49.84 -24.72 2.70
N MET A 685 -49.83 -24.74 4.05
CA MET A 685 -48.61 -25.03 4.83
C MET A 685 -48.01 -26.40 4.49
N GLN A 686 -48.83 -27.40 4.16
CA GLN A 686 -48.35 -28.73 3.77
C GLN A 686 -47.70 -28.76 2.38
N ASP A 687 -48.08 -27.86 1.48
CA ASP A 687 -47.45 -27.69 0.16
C ASP A 687 -46.23 -26.76 0.20
N GLU A 688 -46.27 -25.71 1.03
CA GLU A 688 -45.11 -24.86 1.36
C GLU A 688 -43.95 -25.68 1.97
N LEU A 689 -44.25 -26.60 2.88
CA LEU A 689 -43.25 -27.52 3.44
C LEU A 689 -42.62 -28.43 2.38
N LYS A 690 -43.36 -28.86 1.35
CA LYS A 690 -42.81 -29.63 0.21
C LYS A 690 -41.92 -28.75 -0.66
N ALA A 691 -42.30 -27.48 -0.88
CA ALA A 691 -41.49 -26.52 -1.63
C ALA A 691 -40.15 -26.24 -0.91
N ILE A 692 -40.17 -26.05 0.41
CA ILE A 692 -38.97 -25.87 1.24
C ILE A 692 -38.07 -27.11 1.18
N GLN A 693 -38.63 -28.33 1.25
CA GLN A 693 -37.86 -29.57 1.06
C GLN A 693 -37.22 -29.66 -0.34
N GLY A 694 -37.92 -29.18 -1.38
CA GLY A 694 -37.36 -29.04 -2.73
C GLY A 694 -36.14 -28.10 -2.76
N GLN A 695 -36.27 -26.91 -2.18
CA GLN A 695 -35.20 -25.91 -2.10
C GLN A 695 -33.97 -26.42 -1.34
N ILE A 696 -34.17 -27.13 -0.21
CA ILE A 696 -33.07 -27.79 0.52
C ILE A 696 -32.32 -28.77 -0.39
N GLY A 697 -33.05 -29.61 -1.13
CA GLY A 697 -32.46 -30.55 -2.11
C GLY A 697 -31.80 -29.89 -3.33
N GLU A 698 -31.97 -28.58 -3.54
CA GLU A 698 -31.24 -27.80 -4.55
C GLU A 698 -30.00 -27.12 -3.96
N LEU A 699 -30.06 -26.66 -2.72
CA LEU A 699 -28.91 -26.19 -1.95
C LEU A 699 -27.90 -27.31 -1.71
N GLU A 700 -28.34 -28.55 -1.45
CA GLU A 700 -27.45 -29.72 -1.39
C GLU A 700 -26.73 -29.96 -2.73
N LYS A 701 -27.42 -29.76 -3.86
CA LYS A 701 -26.83 -29.87 -5.21
C LYS A 701 -25.91 -28.70 -5.57
N SER A 702 -26.09 -27.51 -4.98
CA SER A 702 -25.16 -26.39 -5.17
C SER A 702 -23.91 -26.56 -4.29
N LEU A 703 -24.06 -26.97 -3.03
CA LEU A 703 -22.97 -27.35 -2.14
C LEU A 703 -22.13 -28.51 -2.72
N GLY A 704 -22.81 -29.52 -3.28
CA GLY A 704 -22.21 -30.64 -4.00
C GLY A 704 -21.61 -30.27 -5.37
N ARG A 705 -21.84 -29.06 -5.89
CA ARG A 705 -21.06 -28.49 -7.01
C ARG A 705 -19.84 -27.73 -6.48
N SER A 706 -20.02 -26.90 -5.44
CA SER A 706 -18.94 -26.15 -4.78
C SER A 706 -17.79 -27.05 -4.30
N ARG A 707 -18.08 -28.14 -3.56
CA ARG A 707 -17.07 -29.11 -3.11
C ARG A 707 -16.30 -29.80 -4.24
N ARG A 708 -16.86 -29.90 -5.45
CA ARG A 708 -16.16 -30.44 -6.64
C ARG A 708 -15.24 -29.39 -7.29
N SER A 709 -15.62 -28.11 -7.25
CA SER A 709 -14.74 -27.00 -7.64
C SER A 709 -13.55 -26.90 -6.67
N GLU A 710 -13.82 -26.94 -5.36
CA GLU A 710 -12.79 -26.96 -4.31
C GLU A 710 -11.77 -28.09 -4.51
N ALA A 711 -12.23 -29.33 -4.73
CA ALA A 711 -11.36 -30.47 -4.99
C ALA A 711 -10.49 -30.28 -6.26
N SER A 712 -11.04 -29.68 -7.33
CA SER A 712 -10.28 -29.38 -8.55
C SER A 712 -9.23 -28.29 -8.32
N LEU A 713 -9.54 -27.25 -7.53
CA LEU A 713 -8.58 -26.21 -7.16
C LEU A 713 -7.45 -26.77 -6.28
N GLN A 714 -7.75 -27.70 -5.36
CA GLN A 714 -6.74 -28.41 -4.58
C GLN A 714 -5.82 -29.30 -5.45
N GLU A 715 -6.33 -29.86 -6.54
CA GLU A 715 -5.54 -30.63 -7.51
C GLU A 715 -4.65 -29.72 -8.36
N GLN A 716 -5.18 -28.60 -8.88
CA GLN A 716 -4.41 -27.58 -9.59
C GLN A 716 -3.30 -26.96 -8.73
N LEU A 717 -3.53 -26.77 -7.42
CA LEU A 717 -2.51 -26.30 -6.49
C LEU A 717 -1.34 -27.30 -6.36
N LYS A 718 -1.62 -28.61 -6.33
CA LYS A 718 -0.57 -29.65 -6.29
C LYS A 718 0.24 -29.68 -7.59
N ASP A 719 -0.40 -29.53 -8.74
CA ASP A 719 0.31 -29.40 -10.02
C ASP A 719 1.18 -28.15 -10.08
N ARG A 720 0.70 -27.01 -9.56
CA ARG A 720 1.49 -25.77 -9.47
C ARG A 720 2.66 -25.92 -8.48
N GLN A 721 2.48 -26.63 -7.37
CA GLN A 721 3.56 -27.00 -6.42
C GLN A 721 4.66 -27.80 -7.14
N ALA A 722 4.29 -28.87 -7.85
CA ALA A 722 5.24 -29.72 -8.59
C ALA A 722 5.96 -28.97 -9.73
N GLN A 723 5.27 -28.04 -10.39
CA GLN A 723 5.89 -27.15 -11.39
C GLN A 723 6.89 -26.15 -10.76
N LEU A 724 6.68 -25.70 -9.53
CA LEU A 724 7.64 -24.85 -8.82
C LEU A 724 8.88 -25.64 -8.41
N GLU A 725 8.72 -26.84 -7.83
CA GLU A 725 9.86 -27.70 -7.50
C GLU A 725 10.72 -28.05 -8.73
N ASN A 726 10.11 -28.29 -9.90
CA ASN A 726 10.87 -28.56 -11.13
C ASN A 726 11.60 -27.30 -11.66
N LYS A 727 11.04 -26.10 -11.46
CA LYS A 727 11.74 -24.85 -11.77
C LYS A 727 12.90 -24.60 -10.81
N GLU A 728 12.74 -24.92 -9.52
CA GLU A 728 13.79 -24.82 -8.52
C GLU A 728 14.96 -25.77 -8.82
N LYS A 729 14.67 -27.05 -9.14
CA LYS A 729 15.67 -28.03 -9.62
C LYS A 729 16.42 -27.50 -10.86
N GLY A 730 15.70 -26.91 -11.82
CA GLY A 730 16.31 -26.27 -12.99
C GLY A 730 17.18 -25.04 -12.67
N CYS A 731 16.85 -24.28 -11.63
CA CYS A 731 17.70 -23.17 -11.16
C CYS A 731 19.00 -23.68 -10.55
N VAL A 732 18.96 -24.77 -9.77
CA VAL A 732 20.16 -25.42 -9.20
C VAL A 732 21.07 -25.96 -10.31
N GLU A 733 20.52 -26.60 -11.35
CA GLU A 733 21.29 -27.04 -12.52
C GLU A 733 21.94 -25.87 -13.28
N LEU A 734 21.22 -24.75 -13.45
CA LEU A 734 21.76 -23.55 -14.08
C LEU A 734 22.87 -22.91 -13.23
N GLN A 735 22.73 -22.88 -11.90
CA GLN A 735 23.75 -22.35 -11.00
C GLN A 735 25.04 -23.20 -11.04
N ALA A 736 24.94 -24.52 -10.92
CA ALA A 736 26.09 -25.42 -11.07
C ALA A 736 26.78 -25.27 -12.45
N ARG A 737 26.00 -24.99 -13.51
CA ARG A 737 26.51 -24.72 -14.85
C ARG A 737 27.23 -23.36 -14.96
N VAL A 738 26.79 -22.34 -14.21
CA VAL A 738 27.52 -21.05 -14.10
C VAL A 738 28.84 -21.26 -13.35
N GLU A 739 28.84 -21.94 -12.21
CA GLU A 739 30.05 -22.24 -11.42
C GLU A 739 31.10 -23.01 -12.24
N ALA A 740 30.67 -23.98 -13.06
CA ALA A 740 31.52 -24.71 -13.99
C ALA A 740 32.09 -23.82 -15.12
N LEU A 741 31.31 -22.86 -15.64
CA LEU A 741 31.78 -21.91 -16.65
C LEU A 741 32.78 -20.90 -16.07
N GLU A 742 32.56 -20.44 -14.84
CA GLU A 742 33.54 -19.60 -14.14
C GLU A 742 34.84 -20.36 -13.85
N ALA A 743 34.77 -21.61 -13.40
CA ALA A 743 35.94 -22.45 -13.17
C ALA A 743 36.76 -22.62 -14.46
N ARG A 744 36.09 -22.78 -15.61
CA ARG A 744 36.71 -22.79 -16.94
C ARG A 744 37.31 -21.43 -17.32
N GLY A 745 36.67 -20.31 -16.98
CA GLY A 745 37.21 -18.97 -17.16
C GLY A 745 38.50 -18.73 -16.35
N ARG A 746 38.49 -19.10 -15.06
CA ARG A 746 39.66 -19.07 -14.18
C ARG A 746 40.82 -19.92 -14.70
N ALA A 747 40.52 -21.08 -15.30
CA ALA A 747 41.53 -21.93 -15.94
C ALA A 747 42.11 -21.32 -17.23
N LEU A 748 41.29 -20.63 -18.04
CA LEU A 748 41.72 -19.98 -19.28
C LEU A 748 42.61 -18.76 -19.03
N GLU A 749 42.30 -17.89 -18.05
CA GLU A 749 43.20 -16.79 -17.69
C GLU A 749 44.53 -17.28 -17.13
N LYS A 750 44.53 -18.37 -16.33
CA LYS A 750 45.79 -18.99 -15.90
C LYS A 750 46.63 -19.42 -17.11
N ALA A 751 46.03 -20.11 -18.08
CA ALA A 751 46.70 -20.54 -19.30
C ALA A 751 47.21 -19.36 -20.16
N LYS A 752 46.45 -18.26 -20.24
CA LYS A 752 46.85 -17.01 -20.91
C LYS A 752 48.08 -16.40 -20.25
N THR A 753 48.06 -16.15 -18.93
CA THR A 753 49.22 -15.56 -18.25
C THR A 753 50.47 -16.45 -18.34
N ASP A 754 50.31 -17.78 -18.38
CA ASP A 754 51.44 -18.71 -18.58
C ASP A 754 51.97 -18.70 -20.04
N ALA A 755 51.10 -18.46 -21.02
CA ALA A 755 51.51 -18.22 -22.42
C ALA A 755 52.22 -16.87 -22.62
N GLU A 756 51.73 -15.80 -21.99
CA GLU A 756 52.38 -14.48 -21.99
C GLU A 756 53.80 -14.55 -21.40
N LYS A 757 53.96 -15.25 -20.27
CA LYS A 757 55.27 -15.57 -19.65
C LYS A 757 56.17 -16.41 -20.57
N ALA A 758 55.62 -17.19 -21.50
CA ALA A 758 56.39 -17.95 -22.49
C ALA A 758 56.83 -17.08 -23.67
N CYS A 759 55.97 -16.19 -24.16
CA CYS A 759 56.32 -15.21 -25.21
C CYS A 759 57.41 -14.25 -24.72
N ALA A 760 57.29 -13.70 -23.51
CA ALA A 760 58.32 -12.83 -22.90
C ALA A 760 59.69 -13.51 -22.74
N LYS A 761 59.74 -14.85 -22.68
CA LYS A 761 61.00 -15.63 -22.69
C LYS A 761 61.57 -15.83 -24.09
N LYS A 762 60.73 -15.88 -25.14
CA LYS A 762 61.20 -15.91 -26.55
C LYS A 762 61.81 -14.58 -26.97
N THR A 763 61.21 -13.45 -26.63
CA THR A 763 61.75 -12.11 -26.97
C THR A 763 63.18 -11.94 -26.45
N LYS A 764 63.41 -12.28 -25.16
CA LYS A 764 64.72 -12.26 -24.49
C LYS A 764 65.75 -13.32 -24.96
N LEU A 765 65.36 -14.14 -25.94
CA LEU A 765 66.24 -15.04 -26.67
C LEU A 765 66.63 -14.44 -28.04
N ILE A 766 65.66 -13.83 -28.73
CA ILE A 766 65.86 -13.14 -30.02
C ILE A 766 66.83 -11.96 -29.87
N GLU A 767 66.65 -11.12 -28.83
CA GLU A 767 67.58 -10.03 -28.50
C GLU A 767 69.04 -10.49 -28.31
N ARG A 768 69.25 -11.76 -27.90
CA ARG A 768 70.58 -12.31 -27.68
C ARG A 768 71.22 -12.76 -28.99
N VAL A 769 70.46 -13.48 -29.81
CA VAL A 769 70.90 -13.95 -31.13
C VAL A 769 71.23 -12.79 -32.08
N THR A 770 70.48 -11.68 -32.01
CA THR A 770 70.80 -10.47 -32.80
C THR A 770 72.12 -9.81 -32.36
N THR A 771 72.38 -9.72 -31.06
CA THR A 771 73.67 -9.20 -30.56
C THR A 771 74.86 -10.10 -30.91
N GLU A 772 74.69 -11.43 -30.89
CA GLU A 772 75.76 -12.36 -31.28
C GLU A 772 76.09 -12.23 -32.78
N LYS A 773 75.08 -12.09 -33.67
CA LYS A 773 75.29 -11.88 -35.11
C LYS A 773 76.20 -10.68 -35.41
N GLN A 774 75.95 -9.54 -34.78
CA GLN A 774 76.72 -8.30 -34.97
C GLN A 774 78.19 -8.41 -34.53
N THR A 775 78.53 -9.39 -33.68
CA THR A 775 79.94 -9.63 -33.30
C THR A 775 80.71 -10.50 -34.30
N VAL A 776 80.02 -11.35 -35.08
CA VAL A 776 80.65 -12.22 -36.07
C VAL A 776 81.06 -11.43 -37.32
N GLU A 777 80.15 -10.63 -37.87
CA GLU A 777 80.36 -9.84 -39.10
C GLU A 777 81.58 -8.89 -38.97
N ARG A 778 81.92 -8.43 -37.75
CA ARG A 778 83.06 -7.55 -37.48
C ARG A 778 84.44 -8.24 -37.47
N THR A 779 84.52 -9.56 -37.67
CA THR A 779 85.78 -10.32 -37.57
C THR A 779 86.30 -10.91 -38.90
N GLN A 780 85.54 -10.79 -39.99
CA GLN A 780 85.80 -11.53 -41.24
C GLN A 780 86.31 -10.65 -42.41
N LEU A 781 87.01 -9.56 -42.12
CA LEU A 781 87.47 -8.59 -43.13
C LEU A 781 88.96 -8.15 -43.01
N VAL A 782 89.81 -8.98 -42.38
CA VAL A 782 91.26 -8.67 -42.17
C VAL A 782 92.19 -9.85 -42.53
N ARG A 783 91.78 -10.77 -43.43
CA ARG A 783 92.65 -11.86 -43.92
C ARG A 783 92.40 -12.32 -45.36
N THR A 784 92.82 -11.52 -46.35
CA THR A 784 93.28 -12.02 -47.67
C THR A 784 94.12 -10.99 -48.43
N SER A 785 95.09 -11.48 -49.22
CA SER A 785 95.96 -10.77 -50.19
C SER A 785 97.06 -9.81 -49.68
N ALA A 786 98.30 -10.32 -49.62
CA ALA A 786 99.54 -9.54 -49.55
C ALA A 786 100.79 -10.36 -49.98
N GLN A 787 100.72 -11.04 -51.13
CA GLN A 787 101.85 -11.74 -51.80
C GLN A 787 101.49 -11.89 -53.29
N ALA A 788 102.40 -11.77 -54.26
CA ALA A 788 103.84 -11.48 -54.20
C ALA A 788 104.31 -10.78 -55.48
N LYS A 789 105.42 -9.99 -55.41
CA LYS A 789 106.14 -9.49 -56.60
C LYS A 789 107.54 -8.92 -56.27
N GLU A 790 108.48 -9.76 -55.82
CA GLU A 790 109.91 -9.37 -55.83
C GLU A 790 110.81 -10.61 -55.95
N SER A 791 111.23 -10.91 -57.18
CA SER A 791 112.34 -11.81 -57.51
C SER A 791 112.64 -11.73 -59.01
N GLN A 792 113.87 -11.31 -59.34
CA GLN A 792 114.72 -11.73 -60.47
C GLN A 792 115.50 -10.57 -61.11
N GLU A 793 116.42 -9.97 -60.34
CA GLU A 793 117.51 -9.15 -60.88
C GLU A 793 118.85 -9.62 -60.27
N ILE A 794 119.55 -10.52 -60.98
CA ILE A 794 120.99 -10.84 -60.97
C ILE A 794 121.16 -11.99 -61.98
N ALA A 795 121.41 -11.66 -63.26
CA ALA A 795 121.60 -12.63 -64.33
C ALA A 795 122.37 -12.07 -65.56
N ALA A 796 123.26 -11.08 -65.36
CA ALA A 796 123.80 -10.28 -66.48
C ALA A 796 125.30 -9.93 -66.38
N LYS A 797 126.19 -10.94 -66.31
CA LYS A 797 127.65 -10.77 -66.59
C LYS A 797 128.30 -12.04 -67.18
N MET A 798 128.22 -12.19 -68.51
CA MET A 798 129.19 -12.85 -69.41
C MET A 798 128.64 -12.68 -70.85
N THR A 799 128.94 -11.58 -71.55
CA THR A 799 130.02 -11.47 -72.56
C THR A 799 130.00 -12.61 -73.60
N MET A 800 129.54 -12.37 -74.83
CA MET A 800 130.24 -11.66 -75.94
C MET A 800 131.23 -12.59 -76.66
N VAL A 801 131.19 -12.60 -78.01
CA VAL A 801 131.60 -13.73 -78.89
C VAL A 801 130.53 -14.84 -78.78
N GLU A 802 129.84 -15.30 -79.83
CA GLU A 802 130.19 -15.45 -81.26
C GLU A 802 129.30 -14.63 -82.23
N GLY A 803 129.18 -13.31 -82.01
CA GLY A 803 128.41 -12.44 -82.90
C GLY A 803 129.06 -12.27 -84.28
N GLN A 804 128.67 -13.09 -85.27
CA GLN A 804 128.53 -12.66 -86.68
C GLN A 804 127.59 -13.54 -87.52
N LEU A 805 127.48 -14.85 -87.23
CA LEU A 805 126.54 -15.74 -87.95
C LEU A 805 125.07 -15.56 -87.50
N GLU A 806 124.89 -14.97 -86.32
CA GLU A 806 123.62 -14.88 -85.61
C GLU A 806 122.57 -13.97 -86.27
N VAL A 807 122.99 -12.96 -87.03
CA VAL A 807 122.11 -11.88 -87.53
C VAL A 807 121.02 -12.43 -88.46
N ASN A 808 121.37 -13.27 -89.44
CA ASN A 808 120.42 -13.80 -90.41
C ASN A 808 119.47 -14.86 -89.82
N MET A 809 119.83 -15.50 -88.71
CA MET A 809 118.89 -16.34 -87.96
C MET A 809 118.03 -15.51 -86.99
N LYS A 810 118.58 -14.44 -86.40
CA LYS A 810 117.87 -13.54 -85.48
C LYS A 810 116.68 -12.85 -86.13
N GLU A 811 116.72 -12.48 -87.41
CA GLU A 811 115.53 -11.89 -88.04
C GLU A 811 114.41 -12.91 -88.27
N VAL A 812 114.75 -14.16 -88.63
CA VAL A 812 113.76 -15.24 -88.78
C VAL A 812 113.17 -15.63 -87.43
N THR A 813 113.98 -15.79 -86.39
CA THR A 813 113.49 -16.13 -85.05
C THR A 813 112.78 -14.96 -84.38
N ARG A 814 113.17 -13.70 -84.64
CA ARG A 814 112.42 -12.51 -84.22
C ARG A 814 111.03 -12.49 -84.84
N LEU A 815 110.92 -12.64 -86.17
CA LEU A 815 109.62 -12.67 -86.84
C LEU A 815 108.76 -13.86 -86.40
N GLN A 816 109.36 -15.02 -86.10
CA GLN A 816 108.64 -16.15 -85.51
C GLN A 816 108.19 -15.88 -84.06
N ALA A 817 108.99 -15.19 -83.26
CA ALA A 817 108.64 -14.78 -81.89
C ALA A 817 107.55 -13.70 -81.87
N GLU A 818 107.66 -12.67 -82.71
CA GLU A 818 106.64 -11.62 -82.90
C GLU A 818 105.31 -12.24 -83.39
N VAL A 819 105.35 -13.22 -84.31
CA VAL A 819 104.15 -13.96 -84.75
C VAL A 819 103.58 -14.88 -83.66
N LEU A 820 104.41 -15.42 -82.75
CA LEU A 820 103.92 -16.19 -81.59
C LEU A 820 103.30 -15.28 -80.52
N ASP A 821 103.93 -14.14 -80.21
CA ASP A 821 103.40 -13.19 -79.23
C ASP A 821 102.09 -12.56 -79.72
N LEU A 822 102.02 -12.15 -81.00
CA LEU A 822 100.76 -11.69 -81.62
C LEU A 822 99.67 -12.77 -81.63
N ARG A 823 100.02 -14.06 -81.73
CA ARG A 823 99.05 -15.17 -81.57
C ARG A 823 98.59 -15.33 -80.13
N VAL A 824 99.48 -15.14 -79.15
CA VAL A 824 99.11 -15.16 -77.73
C VAL A 824 98.20 -13.96 -77.41
N GLN A 825 98.56 -12.75 -77.84
CA GLN A 825 97.73 -11.54 -77.66
C GLN A 825 96.36 -11.65 -78.37
N LEU A 826 96.31 -12.25 -79.57
CA LEU A 826 95.05 -12.53 -80.26
C LEU A 826 94.20 -13.57 -79.52
N ASN A 827 94.82 -14.62 -78.98
CA ASN A 827 94.11 -15.62 -78.19
C ASN A 827 93.61 -15.05 -76.85
N THR A 828 94.41 -14.27 -76.11
CA THR A 828 93.97 -13.67 -74.84
C THR A 828 92.88 -12.63 -75.05
N SER A 829 92.99 -11.78 -76.08
CA SER A 829 91.91 -10.84 -76.42
C SER A 829 90.65 -11.54 -76.93
N ALA A 830 90.76 -12.69 -77.59
CA ALA A 830 89.61 -13.54 -77.92
C ALA A 830 89.00 -14.19 -76.66
N GLU A 831 89.80 -14.68 -75.71
CA GLU A 831 89.31 -15.19 -74.42
C GLU A 831 88.64 -14.11 -73.58
N ASP A 832 89.25 -12.93 -73.44
CA ASP A 832 88.67 -11.81 -72.70
C ASP A 832 87.36 -11.33 -73.35
N ARG A 833 87.29 -11.33 -74.69
CA ARG A 833 86.04 -11.09 -75.42
C ARG A 833 84.98 -12.15 -75.11
N MET A 834 85.33 -13.43 -75.15
CA MET A 834 84.42 -14.53 -74.78
C MET A 834 83.97 -14.46 -73.32
N ARG A 835 84.84 -14.06 -72.38
CA ARG A 835 84.47 -13.84 -70.98
C ARG A 835 83.52 -12.65 -70.83
N SER A 836 83.77 -11.53 -71.51
CA SER A 836 82.88 -10.37 -71.50
C SER A 836 81.51 -10.67 -72.12
N GLN A 837 81.47 -11.49 -73.17
CA GLN A 837 80.22 -11.93 -73.79
C GLN A 837 79.45 -12.90 -72.88
N ALA A 838 80.11 -13.87 -72.25
CA ALA A 838 79.47 -14.75 -71.27
C ALA A 838 78.95 -13.99 -70.04
N GLN A 839 79.64 -12.94 -69.60
CA GLN A 839 79.12 -12.03 -68.57
C GLN A 839 77.88 -11.27 -69.04
N LEU A 840 77.86 -10.76 -70.27
CA LEU A 840 76.68 -10.12 -70.86
C LEU A 840 75.49 -11.09 -70.88
N GLU A 841 75.67 -12.29 -71.42
CA GLU A 841 74.66 -13.34 -71.52
C GLU A 841 74.07 -13.71 -70.13
N VAL A 842 74.90 -13.76 -69.08
CA VAL A 842 74.44 -13.95 -67.69
C VAL A 842 73.62 -12.75 -67.18
N THR A 843 74.05 -11.51 -67.44
CA THR A 843 73.29 -10.32 -67.03
C THR A 843 71.96 -10.16 -67.79
N GLU A 844 71.90 -10.57 -69.05
CA GLU A 844 70.65 -10.58 -69.82
C GLU A 844 69.69 -11.66 -69.31
N ALA A 845 70.19 -12.86 -68.98
CA ALA A 845 69.39 -13.90 -68.33
C ALA A 845 68.83 -13.45 -66.98
N GLN A 846 69.64 -12.80 -66.14
CA GLN A 846 69.20 -12.24 -64.85
C GLN A 846 68.15 -11.12 -65.02
N ARG A 847 68.35 -10.21 -65.98
CA ARG A 847 67.38 -9.16 -66.33
C ARG A 847 66.05 -9.76 -66.77
N ASP A 848 66.08 -10.82 -67.57
CA ASP A 848 64.88 -11.42 -68.13
C ASP A 848 64.15 -12.31 -67.10
N GLU A 849 64.88 -12.98 -66.20
CA GLU A 849 64.33 -13.62 -65.00
C GLU A 849 63.62 -12.59 -64.10
N LEU A 850 64.27 -11.47 -63.76
CA LEU A 850 63.67 -10.37 -63.00
C LEU A 850 62.43 -9.78 -63.69
N ARG A 851 62.41 -9.68 -65.03
CA ARG A 851 61.21 -9.28 -65.77
C ARG A 851 60.06 -10.27 -65.54
N THR A 852 60.28 -11.57 -65.71
CA THR A 852 59.21 -12.57 -65.51
C THR A 852 58.71 -12.60 -64.07
N LEU A 853 59.58 -12.39 -63.08
CA LEU A 853 59.21 -12.34 -61.66
C LEU A 853 58.40 -11.08 -61.34
N THR A 854 58.74 -9.94 -61.96
CA THR A 854 57.96 -8.69 -61.90
C THR A 854 56.57 -8.85 -62.54
N GLU A 855 56.49 -9.52 -63.70
CA GLU A 855 55.22 -9.82 -64.38
C GLU A 855 54.33 -10.77 -63.57
N GLN A 856 54.91 -11.79 -62.92
CA GLN A 856 54.19 -12.67 -61.99
C GLN A 856 53.66 -11.92 -60.76
N LEU A 857 54.48 -11.08 -60.12
CA LEU A 857 54.04 -10.25 -58.99
C LEU A 857 52.92 -9.30 -59.40
N LYS A 858 53.03 -8.65 -60.56
CA LYS A 858 51.98 -7.79 -61.10
C LYS A 858 50.67 -8.56 -61.32
N ALA A 859 50.72 -9.72 -61.98
CA ALA A 859 49.54 -10.55 -62.19
C ALA A 859 48.92 -11.05 -60.87
N GLN A 860 49.74 -11.36 -59.86
CA GLN A 860 49.28 -11.72 -58.52
C GLN A 860 48.60 -10.53 -57.81
N THR A 861 49.14 -9.31 -57.92
CA THR A 861 48.53 -8.09 -57.37
C THR A 861 47.23 -7.73 -58.07
N GLU A 862 47.16 -7.84 -59.41
CA GLU A 862 45.93 -7.62 -60.18
C GLU A 862 44.84 -8.64 -59.81
N ALA A 863 45.20 -9.93 -59.67
CA ALA A 863 44.28 -10.97 -59.22
C ALA A 863 43.83 -10.80 -57.76
N LEU A 864 44.65 -10.23 -56.89
CA LEU A 864 44.27 -9.88 -55.51
C LEU A 864 43.27 -8.71 -55.51
N ASN A 865 43.57 -7.65 -56.26
CA ASN A 865 42.71 -6.47 -56.38
C ASN A 865 41.33 -6.83 -56.97
N GLN A 866 41.27 -7.71 -57.97
CA GLN A 866 40.01 -8.23 -58.51
C GLN A 866 39.15 -8.95 -57.46
N ARG A 867 39.77 -9.73 -56.55
CA ARG A 867 39.05 -10.37 -55.43
C ARG A 867 38.56 -9.35 -54.43
N HIS A 868 39.41 -8.43 -53.98
CA HIS A 868 39.01 -7.38 -53.04
C HIS A 868 37.85 -6.53 -53.59
N VAL A 869 37.85 -6.19 -54.89
CA VAL A 869 36.72 -5.48 -55.52
C VAL A 869 35.45 -6.33 -55.52
N ALA A 870 35.53 -7.62 -55.85
CA ALA A 870 34.38 -8.52 -55.81
C ALA A 870 33.84 -8.73 -54.38
N GLU A 871 34.71 -8.81 -53.38
CA GLU A 871 34.36 -8.92 -51.96
C GLU A 871 33.71 -7.62 -51.44
N LEU A 872 34.24 -6.45 -51.82
CA LEU A 872 33.65 -5.15 -51.48
C LEU A 872 32.26 -4.97 -52.11
N LEU A 873 32.09 -5.32 -53.39
CA LEU A 873 30.78 -5.30 -54.05
C LEU A 873 29.77 -6.23 -53.35
N GLN A 874 30.18 -7.45 -53.01
CA GLN A 874 29.33 -8.41 -52.29
C GLN A 874 29.02 -7.96 -50.85
N CYS A 875 29.89 -7.18 -50.21
CA CYS A 875 29.59 -6.53 -48.93
C CYS A 875 28.58 -5.39 -49.10
N ASN A 876 28.73 -4.53 -50.11
CA ASN A 876 27.76 -3.47 -50.41
C ASN A 876 26.37 -4.05 -50.76
N GLU A 877 26.29 -5.12 -51.56
CA GLU A 877 25.02 -5.81 -51.86
C GLU A 877 24.33 -6.32 -50.58
N ARG A 878 25.09 -6.83 -49.60
CA ARG A 878 24.57 -7.26 -48.29
C ARG A 878 24.14 -6.07 -47.44
N GLU A 879 24.89 -4.99 -47.45
CA GLU A 879 24.58 -3.77 -46.70
C GLU A 879 23.31 -3.10 -47.22
N GLU A 880 23.13 -2.98 -48.54
CA GLU A 880 21.89 -2.52 -49.14
C GLU A 880 20.71 -3.47 -48.85
N ALA A 881 20.93 -4.79 -48.85
CA ALA A 881 19.89 -5.77 -48.52
C ALA A 881 19.45 -5.67 -47.05
N LEU A 882 20.39 -5.44 -46.13
CA LEU A 882 20.11 -5.21 -44.71
C LEU A 882 19.39 -3.88 -44.50
N SER A 883 19.84 -2.80 -45.16
CA SER A 883 19.19 -1.48 -45.11
C SER A 883 17.73 -1.57 -45.55
N ARG A 884 17.46 -2.19 -46.71
CA ARG A 884 16.09 -2.42 -47.23
C ARG A 884 15.21 -3.24 -46.28
N GLU A 885 15.79 -4.12 -45.47
CA GLU A 885 15.04 -4.91 -44.48
C GLU A 885 14.81 -4.11 -43.19
N CYS A 886 15.77 -3.29 -42.75
CA CYS A 886 15.57 -2.30 -41.69
C CYS A 886 14.47 -1.31 -42.06
N ASP A 887 14.47 -0.74 -43.26
CA ASP A 887 13.43 0.16 -43.77
C ASP A 887 12.03 -0.47 -43.70
N ARG A 888 11.91 -1.76 -44.03
CA ARG A 888 10.66 -2.53 -43.95
C ARG A 888 10.21 -2.74 -42.50
N VAL A 889 11.13 -3.11 -41.60
CA VAL A 889 10.82 -3.32 -40.18
C VAL A 889 10.43 -1.99 -39.51
N GLU A 890 11.09 -0.89 -39.85
CA GLU A 890 10.68 0.44 -39.40
C GLU A 890 9.32 0.85 -39.97
N ALA A 891 9.03 0.58 -41.25
CA ALA A 891 7.73 0.88 -41.84
C ALA A 891 6.60 0.04 -41.20
N ALA A 892 6.84 -1.24 -40.94
CA ALA A 892 5.89 -2.13 -40.27
C ALA A 892 5.62 -1.69 -38.82
N THR A 893 6.67 -1.46 -38.03
CA THR A 893 6.52 -1.01 -36.64
C THR A 893 5.88 0.39 -36.53
N ARG A 894 6.17 1.32 -37.46
CA ARG A 894 5.45 2.61 -37.56
C ARG A 894 3.95 2.40 -37.86
N ALA A 895 3.59 1.44 -38.71
CA ALA A 895 2.19 1.12 -39.00
C ALA A 895 1.46 0.46 -37.81
N GLU A 896 2.12 -0.46 -37.10
CA GLU A 896 1.60 -1.09 -35.88
C GLU A 896 1.39 -0.05 -34.76
N LEU A 897 2.36 0.85 -34.55
CA LEU A 897 2.24 1.94 -33.59
C LEU A 897 1.10 2.92 -33.95
N ALA A 898 0.91 3.24 -35.23
CA ALA A 898 -0.20 4.08 -35.68
C ALA A 898 -1.57 3.38 -35.49
N ALA A 899 -1.65 2.06 -35.68
CA ALA A 899 -2.86 1.28 -35.41
C ALA A 899 -3.16 1.21 -33.90
N ALA A 900 -2.15 1.02 -33.05
CA ALA A 900 -2.29 1.06 -31.59
C ALA A 900 -2.72 2.45 -31.10
N GLU A 901 -2.16 3.53 -31.66
CA GLU A 901 -2.57 4.91 -31.35
C GLU A 901 -4.03 5.18 -31.76
N ALA A 902 -4.48 4.61 -32.89
CA ALA A 902 -5.87 4.69 -33.32
C ALA A 902 -6.83 3.93 -32.37
N SER A 903 -6.46 2.73 -31.89
CA SER A 903 -7.25 1.99 -30.89
C SER A 903 -7.35 2.78 -29.58
N ALA A 904 -6.21 3.24 -29.04
CA ALA A 904 -6.16 4.01 -27.81
C ALA A 904 -6.94 5.33 -27.89
N ARG A 905 -6.99 5.99 -29.07
CA ARG A 905 -7.86 7.14 -29.31
C ARG A 905 -9.35 6.78 -29.29
N GLY A 906 -9.72 5.60 -29.82
CA GLY A 906 -11.09 5.07 -29.75
C GLY A 906 -11.52 4.76 -28.32
N GLU A 907 -10.68 4.06 -27.56
CA GLU A 907 -10.88 3.74 -26.14
C GLU A 907 -10.97 5.01 -25.28
N LEU A 908 -10.13 6.02 -25.54
CA LEU A 908 -10.21 7.32 -24.87
C LEU A 908 -11.52 8.06 -25.20
N ALA A 909 -12.08 7.89 -26.39
CA ALA A 909 -13.37 8.48 -26.75
C ALA A 909 -14.55 7.77 -26.06
N THR A 910 -14.56 6.43 -25.99
CA THR A 910 -15.60 5.70 -25.26
C THR A 910 -15.54 6.01 -23.76
N LEU A 911 -14.36 6.02 -23.15
CA LEU A 911 -14.17 6.39 -21.73
C LEU A 911 -14.62 7.83 -21.43
N LYS A 912 -14.40 8.79 -22.35
CA LYS A 912 -14.94 10.15 -22.21
C LYS A 912 -16.47 10.17 -22.17
N THR A 913 -17.13 9.53 -23.14
CA THR A 913 -18.62 9.50 -23.18
C THR A 913 -19.24 8.73 -22.00
N GLN A 914 -18.54 7.74 -21.44
CA GLN A 914 -18.93 7.09 -20.18
C GLN A 914 -18.80 8.04 -18.98
N ASN A 915 -17.69 8.78 -18.88
CA ASN A 915 -17.47 9.76 -17.80
C ASN A 915 -18.46 10.93 -17.89
N GLU A 916 -18.79 11.40 -19.09
CA GLU A 916 -19.83 12.42 -19.32
C GLU A 916 -21.22 11.92 -18.89
N ARG A 917 -21.56 10.66 -19.17
CA ARG A 917 -22.81 10.03 -18.67
C ARG A 917 -22.83 9.95 -17.15
N LEU A 918 -21.76 9.44 -16.54
CA LEU A 918 -21.63 9.35 -15.08
C LEU A 918 -21.66 10.73 -14.42
N ALA A 919 -21.13 11.77 -15.08
CA ALA A 919 -21.22 13.14 -14.60
C ALA A 919 -22.66 13.67 -14.58
N MET A 920 -23.47 13.37 -15.61
CA MET A 920 -24.91 13.70 -15.63
C MET A 920 -25.69 12.95 -14.55
N GLU A 921 -25.47 11.65 -14.39
CA GLU A 921 -26.07 10.84 -13.32
C GLU A 921 -25.68 11.36 -11.92
N ASN A 922 -24.44 11.85 -11.76
CA ASN A 922 -23.96 12.54 -10.56
C ASN A 922 -24.55 13.96 -10.37
N VAL A 923 -25.21 14.54 -11.36
CA VAL A 923 -26.01 15.78 -11.21
C VAL A 923 -27.44 15.41 -10.84
N GLU A 924 -28.07 14.49 -11.58
CA GLU A 924 -29.45 14.04 -11.35
C GLU A 924 -29.65 13.46 -9.93
N THR A 925 -28.69 12.67 -9.44
CA THR A 925 -28.70 12.14 -8.05
C THR A 925 -28.52 13.24 -6.99
N ARG A 926 -27.71 14.27 -7.27
CA ARG A 926 -27.59 15.45 -6.37
C ARG A 926 -28.86 16.28 -6.37
N GLU A 927 -29.49 16.50 -7.51
CA GLU A 927 -30.79 17.17 -7.58
C GLU A 927 -31.89 16.38 -6.87
N GLY A 928 -31.91 15.06 -7.02
CA GLY A 928 -32.81 14.18 -6.27
C GLY A 928 -32.61 14.30 -4.75
N LEU A 929 -31.35 14.30 -4.30
CA LEU A 929 -31.02 14.49 -2.89
C LEU A 929 -31.34 15.93 -2.40
N HIS A 930 -31.20 16.95 -3.25
CA HIS A 930 -31.63 18.31 -2.91
C HIS A 930 -33.17 18.41 -2.79
N ARG A 931 -33.94 17.81 -3.71
CA ARG A 931 -35.41 17.71 -3.62
C ARG A 931 -35.85 17.00 -2.33
N ALA A 932 -35.31 15.81 -2.06
CA ALA A 932 -35.63 15.05 -0.86
C ALA A 932 -35.28 15.80 0.45
N ASN A 933 -34.17 16.55 0.48
CA ASN A 933 -33.84 17.40 1.64
C ASN A 933 -34.78 18.61 1.78
N THR A 934 -35.29 19.18 0.68
CA THR A 934 -36.29 20.25 0.72
C THR A 934 -37.64 19.72 1.20
N GLU A 935 -38.10 18.60 0.66
CA GLU A 935 -39.33 17.90 1.09
C GLU A 935 -39.24 17.51 2.58
N MET A 936 -38.10 16.99 3.04
CA MET A 936 -37.85 16.69 4.45
C MET A 936 -37.84 17.95 5.34
N ALA A 937 -37.34 19.08 4.85
CA ALA A 937 -37.40 20.35 5.58
C ALA A 937 -38.84 20.91 5.66
N GLU A 938 -39.64 20.76 4.60
CA GLU A 938 -41.06 21.11 4.59
C GLU A 938 -41.87 20.24 5.55
N LEU A 939 -41.61 18.92 5.57
CA LEU A 939 -42.18 18.00 6.56
C LEU A 939 -41.73 18.33 7.99
N GLY A 940 -40.47 18.73 8.19
CA GLY A 940 -40.00 19.25 9.48
C GLY A 940 -40.79 20.48 9.93
N MET A 941 -41.02 21.44 9.04
CA MET A 941 -41.81 22.64 9.33
C MET A 941 -43.29 22.34 9.61
N THR A 942 -43.91 21.38 8.92
CA THR A 942 -45.31 20.98 9.23
C THR A 942 -45.40 20.21 10.54
N ILE A 943 -44.44 19.34 10.86
CA ILE A 943 -44.37 18.67 12.18
C ILE A 943 -44.21 19.69 13.31
N CYS A 944 -43.33 20.69 13.16
CA CYS A 944 -43.19 21.76 14.14
C CYS A 944 -44.50 22.56 14.31
N ARG A 945 -45.20 22.89 13.22
CA ARG A 945 -46.47 23.61 13.26
C ARG A 945 -47.57 22.80 13.95
N LEU A 946 -47.78 21.54 13.54
CA LEU A 946 -48.76 20.63 14.16
C LEU A 946 -48.44 20.36 15.64
N THR A 947 -47.16 20.39 16.02
CA THR A 947 -46.74 20.29 17.42
C THR A 947 -47.14 21.55 18.21
N ALA A 948 -46.91 22.74 17.65
CA ALA A 948 -47.34 24.00 18.29
C ALA A 948 -48.88 24.08 18.43
N GLU A 949 -49.62 23.79 17.36
CA GLU A 949 -51.10 23.72 17.35
C GLU A 949 -51.62 22.71 18.40
N ARG A 950 -50.92 21.59 18.59
CA ARG A 950 -51.26 20.58 19.60
C ARG A 950 -50.99 21.06 21.04
N GLU A 951 -49.90 21.77 21.29
CA GLU A 951 -49.63 22.30 22.64
C GLU A 951 -50.56 23.49 22.96
N GLU A 952 -50.84 24.39 22.01
CA GLU A 952 -51.84 25.46 22.16
C GLU A 952 -53.23 24.88 22.48
N ALA A 953 -53.64 23.83 21.77
CA ALA A 953 -54.88 23.11 22.08
C ALA A 953 -54.89 22.54 23.50
N LYS A 954 -53.79 21.92 23.96
CA LYS A 954 -53.67 21.40 25.36
C LYS A 954 -53.75 22.51 26.40
N GLU A 955 -53.11 23.65 26.17
CA GLU A 955 -53.21 24.81 27.06
C GLU A 955 -54.65 25.34 27.12
N GLY A 956 -55.36 25.35 25.97
CA GLY A 956 -56.80 25.62 25.90
C GLY A 956 -57.63 24.63 26.74
N TRP A 957 -57.39 23.32 26.60
CA TRP A 957 -58.07 22.29 27.40
C TRP A 957 -57.78 22.43 28.90
N ALA A 958 -56.55 22.72 29.29
CA ALA A 958 -56.18 22.96 30.69
C ALA A 958 -56.86 24.23 31.25
N GLY A 959 -56.92 25.30 30.45
CA GLY A 959 -57.61 26.54 30.81
C GLY A 959 -59.13 26.42 30.86
N GLU A 960 -59.74 25.49 30.12
CA GLU A 960 -61.17 25.13 30.27
C GLU A 960 -61.40 24.24 31.50
N ALA A 961 -60.57 23.22 31.72
CA ALA A 961 -60.64 22.36 32.91
C ALA A 961 -60.50 23.18 34.22
N GLY A 962 -59.60 24.17 34.26
CA GLY A 962 -59.48 25.11 35.37
C GLY A 962 -60.75 25.93 35.60
N ARG A 963 -61.39 26.43 34.53
CA ARG A 963 -62.67 27.16 34.62
C ARG A 963 -63.84 26.27 35.06
N ILE A 964 -63.86 25.00 34.67
CA ILE A 964 -64.83 24.01 35.18
C ILE A 964 -64.62 23.81 36.69
N GLY A 965 -63.38 23.61 37.14
CA GLY A 965 -63.06 23.50 38.57
C GLY A 965 -63.45 24.74 39.39
N GLU A 966 -63.23 25.96 38.87
CA GLU A 966 -63.74 27.18 39.52
C GLU A 966 -65.28 27.23 39.59
N LEU A 967 -65.98 26.70 38.59
CA LEU A 967 -67.45 26.66 38.58
C LEU A 967 -67.98 25.62 39.56
N GLU A 968 -67.35 24.45 39.67
CA GLU A 968 -67.65 23.42 40.67
C GLU A 968 -67.38 23.93 42.11
N GLU A 969 -66.30 24.68 42.32
CA GLU A 969 -65.99 25.29 43.62
C GLU A 969 -66.96 26.45 43.95
N ARG A 970 -67.51 27.14 42.93
CA ARG A 970 -68.57 28.15 43.13
C ARG A 970 -69.92 27.49 43.45
N THR A 971 -70.28 26.39 42.79
CA THR A 971 -71.53 25.68 43.10
C THR A 971 -71.48 24.98 44.45
N SER A 972 -70.33 24.40 44.87
CA SER A 972 -70.16 23.86 46.22
C SER A 972 -70.41 24.92 47.30
N ARG A 973 -69.74 26.09 47.18
CA ARG A 973 -69.95 27.21 48.12
C ARG A 973 -71.40 27.71 48.16
N GLU A 974 -72.10 27.71 47.03
CA GLU A 974 -73.51 28.13 46.98
C GLU A 974 -74.44 27.05 47.57
N VAL A 975 -74.15 25.76 47.39
CA VAL A 975 -74.86 24.67 48.07
C VAL A 975 -74.66 24.77 49.58
N GLU A 976 -73.42 24.92 50.07
CA GLU A 976 -73.11 25.14 51.51
C GLU A 976 -73.87 26.36 52.07
N ARG A 977 -73.95 27.44 51.29
CA ARG A 977 -74.68 28.67 51.66
C ARG A 977 -76.19 28.45 51.74
N GLN A 978 -76.76 27.67 50.83
CA GLN A 978 -78.17 27.30 50.83
C GLN A 978 -78.50 26.31 51.95
N GLU A 979 -77.61 25.36 52.25
CA GLU A 979 -77.74 24.45 53.39
C GLU A 979 -77.71 25.20 54.73
N ALA A 980 -76.79 26.15 54.89
CA ALA A 980 -76.72 27.02 56.07
C ALA A 980 -78.00 27.89 56.22
N CYS A 981 -78.51 28.45 55.13
CA CYS A 981 -79.78 29.18 55.13
C CYS A 981 -80.97 28.28 55.51
N MET A 982 -81.02 27.06 54.95
CA MET A 982 -82.02 26.05 55.29
C MET A 982 -81.86 25.47 56.71
N ALA A 983 -80.68 25.58 57.33
CA ALA A 983 -80.48 25.27 58.75
C ALA A 983 -81.05 26.40 59.63
N ALA A 984 -80.75 27.66 59.32
CA ALA A 984 -81.29 28.82 60.01
C ALA A 984 -82.83 28.86 59.97
N LEU A 985 -83.44 28.65 58.79
CA LEU A 985 -84.90 28.58 58.64
C LEU A 985 -85.52 27.40 59.42
N ARG A 986 -84.81 26.28 59.60
CA ARG A 986 -85.27 25.18 60.46
C ARG A 986 -85.19 25.53 61.95
N GLN A 987 -84.16 26.28 62.35
CA GLN A 987 -84.02 26.79 63.72
C GLN A 987 -85.10 27.84 64.05
N GLU A 988 -85.39 28.75 63.12
CA GLU A 988 -86.48 29.73 63.25
C GLU A 988 -87.86 29.05 63.30
N ASN A 989 -88.08 28.02 62.47
CA ASN A 989 -89.28 27.18 62.57
C ASN A 989 -89.35 26.41 63.91
N ALA A 990 -88.24 26.10 64.55
CA ALA A 990 -88.22 25.48 65.87
C ALA A 990 -88.57 26.49 66.98
N SER A 991 -88.00 27.70 66.95
CA SER A 991 -88.35 28.75 67.92
C SER A 991 -89.80 29.21 67.77
N LEU A 992 -90.31 29.39 66.54
CA LEU A 992 -91.73 29.72 66.32
C LEU A 992 -92.69 28.61 66.77
N ARG A 993 -92.26 27.33 66.74
CA ARG A 993 -93.03 26.21 67.33
C ARG A 993 -92.96 26.21 68.85
N GLU A 994 -91.84 26.59 69.44
CA GLU A 994 -91.72 26.76 70.89
C GLU A 994 -92.58 27.94 71.40
N GLU A 995 -92.61 29.05 70.67
CA GLU A 995 -93.51 30.19 70.93
C GLU A 995 -94.99 29.81 70.78
N LEU A 996 -95.34 29.05 69.73
CA LEU A 996 -96.68 28.46 69.59
C LEU A 996 -97.03 27.54 70.75
N ARG A 997 -96.11 26.66 71.19
CA ARG A 997 -96.30 25.78 72.34
C ARG A 997 -96.50 26.58 73.64
N MET A 998 -95.83 27.72 73.79
CA MET A 998 -96.02 28.63 74.92
C MET A 998 -97.38 29.36 74.86
N LEU A 999 -97.88 29.69 73.66
CA LEU A 999 -99.24 30.20 73.46
C LEU A 999 -100.32 29.12 73.69
N GLU A 1000 -100.06 27.87 73.31
CA GLU A 1000 -100.92 26.71 73.60
C GLU A 1000 -100.97 26.37 75.10
N ASN A 1001 -100.03 26.88 75.91
CA ASN A 1001 -100.07 26.80 77.38
C ASN A 1001 -100.89 27.94 78.04
N LEU A 1002 -101.30 29.01 77.34
CA LEU A 1002 -102.14 30.06 77.92
C LEU A 1002 -103.49 29.53 78.47
N PRO A 1003 -104.21 28.62 77.79
CA PRO A 1003 -105.41 27.98 78.33
C PRO A 1003 -105.15 27.23 79.65
N ALA A 1004 -103.99 26.60 79.82
CA ALA A 1004 -103.63 25.94 81.08
C ALA A 1004 -103.36 26.97 82.19
N ALA A 1005 -102.67 28.06 81.88
CA ALA A 1005 -102.47 29.18 82.81
C ALA A 1005 -103.78 29.89 83.19
N MET A 1006 -104.74 29.99 82.25
CA MET A 1006 -106.09 30.48 82.52
C MET A 1006 -106.87 29.53 83.43
N LEU A 1007 -106.79 28.21 83.21
CA LEU A 1007 -107.41 27.21 84.07
C LEU A 1007 -106.80 27.23 85.48
N GLU A 1008 -105.48 27.41 85.63
CA GLU A 1008 -104.85 27.61 86.95
C GLU A 1008 -105.36 28.88 87.65
N LEU A 1009 -105.59 29.98 86.92
CA LEU A 1009 -106.14 31.22 87.50
C LEU A 1009 -107.62 31.07 87.87
N GLN A 1010 -108.37 30.25 87.13
CA GLN A 1010 -109.76 29.91 87.42
C GLN A 1010 -109.87 28.96 88.62
N GLU A 1011 -108.99 27.96 88.74
CA GLU A 1011 -108.89 27.07 89.90
C GLU A 1011 -108.47 27.84 91.16
N LYS A 1012 -107.58 28.84 91.05
CA LYS A 1012 -107.20 29.72 92.16
C LYS A 1012 -108.35 30.64 92.61
N LEU A 1013 -109.36 30.88 91.76
CA LEU A 1013 -110.58 31.57 92.14
C LEU A 1013 -111.52 30.64 92.93
N GLU A 1014 -111.77 29.42 92.45
CA GLU A 1014 -112.60 28.43 93.15
C GLU A 1014 -111.99 27.96 94.48
N LYS A 1015 -110.65 27.85 94.57
CA LYS A 1015 -109.93 27.56 95.81
C LYS A 1015 -110.07 28.64 96.89
N ALA A 1016 -110.46 29.87 96.55
CA ALA A 1016 -110.78 30.90 97.53
C ALA A 1016 -112.14 30.69 98.21
N GLU A 1017 -113.10 30.07 97.51
CA GLU A 1017 -114.46 29.82 98.03
C GLU A 1017 -114.56 28.50 98.84
N GLY A 1018 -113.67 27.54 98.58
CA GLY A 1018 -113.67 26.23 99.26
C GLY A 1018 -113.18 26.21 100.72
N GLN A 1019 -112.42 27.21 101.18
CA GLN A 1019 -111.65 27.15 102.45
C GLN A 1019 -112.47 27.20 103.76
N VAL A 1020 -113.80 27.14 103.70
CA VAL A 1020 -114.68 27.30 104.88
C VAL A 1020 -115.27 25.96 105.39
N ARG A 1021 -115.14 24.83 104.67
CA ARG A 1021 -115.94 23.62 104.96
C ARG A 1021 -115.24 22.25 105.03
N SER A 1022 -113.91 22.19 105.19
CA SER A 1022 -113.21 20.93 105.48
C SER A 1022 -112.14 21.02 106.58
N LEU A 1023 -112.39 21.81 107.64
CA LEU A 1023 -111.72 21.62 108.93
C LEU A 1023 -112.31 20.39 109.67
N LYS A 1024 -112.27 19.24 108.99
CA LYS A 1024 -112.63 17.94 109.52
C LYS A 1024 -111.99 16.80 108.72
N ASP A 1025 -111.44 15.85 109.47
CA ASP A 1025 -111.20 14.46 109.07
C ASP A 1025 -110.09 14.25 108.02
N SER A 1026 -108.93 14.85 108.32
CA SER A 1026 -107.62 14.59 107.72
C SER A 1026 -107.10 13.17 108.06
N SER A 1027 -107.71 12.13 107.50
CA SER A 1027 -107.30 10.74 107.74
C SER A 1027 -107.69 9.75 106.63
N LEU A 1028 -107.31 10.02 105.37
CA LEU A 1028 -107.22 8.97 104.32
C LEU A 1028 -106.39 9.35 103.07
N GLU A 1029 -105.53 10.36 103.15
CA GLU A 1029 -104.37 10.42 102.24
C GLU A 1029 -103.44 9.22 102.50
N GLU A 1030 -102.62 8.87 101.49
CA GLU A 1030 -101.59 7.81 101.42
C GLU A 1030 -101.91 6.51 100.66
N MET A 1031 -103.16 5.99 100.59
CA MET A 1031 -103.34 4.61 100.06
C MET A 1031 -103.47 4.44 98.53
N GLU A 1032 -103.95 5.42 97.76
CA GLU A 1032 -104.04 5.29 96.28
C GLU A 1032 -102.83 5.88 95.50
N ALA A 1033 -101.87 6.49 96.19
CA ALA A 1033 -100.63 7.01 95.58
C ALA A 1033 -99.77 5.90 94.91
N VAL A 1034 -99.97 4.63 95.28
CA VAL A 1034 -99.26 3.47 94.74
C VAL A 1034 -99.75 3.07 93.32
N LYS A 1035 -100.93 3.54 92.90
CA LYS A 1035 -101.62 3.04 91.69
C LYS A 1035 -101.12 3.63 90.37
N PHE A 1036 -100.46 4.79 90.41
CA PHE A 1036 -100.03 5.51 89.20
C PHE A 1036 -98.67 5.03 88.65
N GLN A 1037 -97.84 4.41 89.50
CA GLN A 1037 -96.46 4.04 89.17
C GLN A 1037 -96.36 3.04 88.02
N MET A 1038 -97.32 2.11 87.89
CA MET A 1038 -97.28 1.02 86.91
C MET A 1038 -97.62 1.43 85.47
N SER A 1039 -98.00 2.69 85.21
CA SER A 1039 -98.34 3.15 83.86
C SER A 1039 -97.14 3.70 83.05
N SER A 1040 -96.00 3.95 83.69
CA SER A 1040 -94.87 4.67 83.06
C SER A 1040 -94.00 3.78 82.17
N ASP A 1041 -93.71 2.54 82.60
CA ASP A 1041 -92.66 1.72 81.98
C ASP A 1041 -93.05 1.12 80.62
N SER A 1042 -94.36 0.89 80.38
CA SER A 1042 -94.87 0.34 79.11
C SER A 1042 -94.58 1.24 77.90
N MET A 1043 -94.54 2.57 78.10
CA MET A 1043 -94.25 3.53 77.02
C MET A 1043 -92.76 3.59 76.66
N ASN A 1044 -91.86 3.40 77.63
CA ASN A 1044 -90.41 3.47 77.41
C ASN A 1044 -89.91 2.36 76.48
N HIS A 1045 -90.38 1.12 76.68
CA HIS A 1045 -89.99 0.00 75.82
C HIS A 1045 -90.50 0.13 74.38
N GLN A 1046 -91.64 0.79 74.15
CA GLN A 1046 -92.17 0.98 72.80
C GLN A 1046 -91.34 1.99 71.97
N ASN A 1047 -90.77 3.01 72.62
CA ASN A 1047 -89.92 4.00 71.95
C ASN A 1047 -88.52 3.46 71.61
N GLN A 1048 -87.92 2.64 72.49
CA GLN A 1048 -86.62 2.02 72.24
C GLN A 1048 -86.63 1.10 70.99
N ILE A 1049 -87.72 0.35 70.77
CA ILE A 1049 -87.88 -0.51 69.60
C ILE A 1049 -87.93 0.30 68.29
N ARG A 1050 -88.49 1.52 68.29
CA ARG A 1050 -88.53 2.37 67.09
C ARG A 1050 -87.15 2.91 66.71
N SER A 1051 -86.38 3.41 67.69
CA SER A 1051 -85.05 3.97 67.46
C SER A 1051 -84.09 2.96 66.80
N VAL A 1052 -84.08 1.71 67.29
CA VAL A 1052 -83.20 0.65 66.75
C VAL A 1052 -83.60 0.25 65.32
N ASN A 1053 -84.89 0.35 64.98
CA ASN A 1053 -85.38 0.05 63.63
C ASN A 1053 -84.96 1.13 62.60
N ASP A 1054 -84.98 2.40 62.99
CA ASP A 1054 -84.59 3.52 62.12
C ASP A 1054 -83.06 3.55 61.87
N GLU A 1055 -82.25 3.05 62.80
CA GLU A 1055 -80.80 2.86 62.60
C GLU A 1055 -80.48 1.64 61.72
N LEU A 1056 -81.17 0.52 61.94
CA LEU A 1056 -81.11 -0.65 61.03
C LEU A 1056 -81.52 -0.29 59.59
N GLY A 1057 -82.49 0.60 59.42
CA GLY A 1057 -82.90 1.13 58.12
C GLY A 1057 -81.77 1.87 57.40
N LYS A 1058 -81.04 2.75 58.10
CA LYS A 1058 -79.92 3.52 57.53
C LYS A 1058 -78.76 2.61 57.12
N LEU A 1059 -78.38 1.67 57.99
CA LEU A 1059 -77.30 0.71 57.70
C LEU A 1059 -77.64 -0.22 56.51
N ARG A 1060 -78.91 -0.62 56.36
CA ARG A 1060 -79.37 -1.40 55.19
C ARG A 1060 -79.29 -0.66 53.86
N VAL A 1061 -79.29 0.69 53.85
CA VAL A 1061 -79.20 1.49 52.62
C VAL A 1061 -77.74 1.82 52.25
N GLN A 1062 -76.82 1.80 53.22
CA GLN A 1062 -75.39 1.95 52.96
C GLN A 1062 -74.71 0.64 52.50
N LEU A 1063 -75.14 -0.51 53.02
CA LEU A 1063 -74.54 -1.81 52.72
C LEU A 1063 -74.41 -2.12 51.20
N PRO A 1064 -75.43 -1.90 50.34
CA PRO A 1064 -75.30 -2.17 48.91
C PRO A 1064 -74.26 -1.29 48.21
N LYS A 1065 -74.14 -0.01 48.60
CA LYS A 1065 -73.18 0.94 47.99
C LYS A 1065 -71.74 0.61 48.33
N GLU A 1066 -71.46 0.13 49.54
CA GLU A 1066 -70.12 -0.37 49.86
C GLU A 1066 -69.87 -1.74 49.20
N GLN A 1067 -70.91 -2.57 48.99
CA GLN A 1067 -70.78 -3.84 48.29
C GLN A 1067 -70.53 -3.66 46.76
N GLU A 1068 -71.10 -2.64 46.13
CA GLU A 1068 -70.75 -2.20 44.76
C GLU A 1068 -69.30 -1.71 44.67
N LYS A 1069 -68.82 -0.94 45.67
CA LYS A 1069 -67.41 -0.51 45.71
C LYS A 1069 -66.45 -1.67 45.93
N VAL A 1070 -66.76 -2.60 46.83
CA VAL A 1070 -65.94 -3.79 47.09
C VAL A 1070 -65.84 -4.63 45.83
N SER A 1071 -66.96 -4.98 45.19
CA SER A 1071 -66.94 -5.76 43.94
C SER A 1071 -66.28 -5.01 42.77
N GLY A 1072 -66.40 -3.68 42.68
CA GLY A 1072 -65.67 -2.83 41.74
C GLY A 1072 -64.15 -2.72 42.02
N LEU A 1073 -63.72 -2.93 43.26
CA LEU A 1073 -62.32 -3.03 43.64
C LEU A 1073 -61.77 -4.45 43.43
N GLU A 1074 -62.53 -5.49 43.78
CA GLU A 1074 -62.20 -6.89 43.47
C GLU A 1074 -62.00 -7.11 41.96
N ALA A 1075 -62.90 -6.56 41.13
CA ALA A 1075 -62.75 -6.61 39.67
C ALA A 1075 -61.44 -5.97 39.18
N LYS A 1076 -61.03 -4.83 39.77
CA LYS A 1076 -59.76 -4.17 39.46
C LYS A 1076 -58.54 -4.91 40.00
N VAL A 1077 -58.66 -5.58 41.16
CA VAL A 1077 -57.62 -6.45 41.68
C VAL A 1077 -57.41 -7.61 40.72
N SER A 1078 -58.46 -8.31 40.28
CA SER A 1078 -58.32 -9.41 39.32
C SER A 1078 -57.88 -8.98 37.92
N GLU A 1079 -58.20 -7.76 37.48
CA GLU A 1079 -57.64 -7.17 36.25
C GLU A 1079 -56.12 -6.93 36.40
N LEU A 1080 -55.68 -6.37 37.52
CA LEU A 1080 -54.27 -6.16 37.83
C LEU A 1080 -53.50 -7.47 38.06
N GLU A 1081 -54.13 -8.49 38.66
CA GLU A 1081 -53.57 -9.83 38.82
C GLU A 1081 -53.35 -10.49 37.46
N GLY A 1082 -54.32 -10.45 36.55
CA GLY A 1082 -54.17 -10.97 35.18
C GLY A 1082 -53.07 -10.24 34.40
N VAL A 1083 -52.98 -8.92 34.50
CA VAL A 1083 -51.87 -8.14 33.91
C VAL A 1083 -50.51 -8.49 34.54
N ASN A 1084 -50.47 -8.74 35.84
CA ASN A 1084 -49.25 -9.17 36.54
C ASN A 1084 -48.84 -10.61 36.17
N GLU A 1085 -49.78 -11.51 35.88
CA GLU A 1085 -49.51 -12.82 35.30
C GLU A 1085 -48.99 -12.71 33.85
N GLU A 1086 -49.50 -11.78 33.04
CA GLU A 1086 -48.97 -11.52 31.70
C GLU A 1086 -47.53 -10.98 31.76
N TYR A 1087 -47.24 -10.03 32.66
CA TYR A 1087 -45.87 -9.57 32.89
C TYR A 1087 -44.96 -10.68 33.43
N SER A 1088 -45.44 -11.52 34.34
CA SER A 1088 -44.67 -12.67 34.87
C SER A 1088 -44.35 -13.70 33.78
N ARG A 1089 -45.31 -13.98 32.89
CA ARG A 1089 -45.13 -14.83 31.70
C ARG A 1089 -44.11 -14.23 30.74
N LEU A 1090 -44.25 -12.94 30.44
CA LEU A 1090 -43.33 -12.21 29.55
C LEU A 1090 -41.90 -12.16 30.12
N ILE A 1091 -41.74 -11.97 31.43
CA ILE A 1091 -40.43 -12.06 32.10
C ILE A 1091 -39.85 -13.45 31.93
N GLY A 1092 -40.61 -14.52 32.23
CA GLY A 1092 -40.16 -15.90 32.02
C GLY A 1092 -39.78 -16.23 30.58
N GLU A 1093 -40.50 -15.69 29.59
CA GLU A 1093 -40.16 -15.81 28.16
C GLU A 1093 -38.87 -15.03 27.80
N LYS A 1094 -38.64 -13.87 28.42
CA LYS A 1094 -37.40 -13.10 28.26
C LYS A 1094 -36.21 -13.79 28.92
N ASP A 1095 -36.37 -14.34 30.12
CA ASP A 1095 -35.32 -15.10 30.83
C ASP A 1095 -34.97 -16.39 30.08
N ALA A 1096 -35.96 -17.07 29.49
CA ALA A 1096 -35.74 -18.21 28.60
C ALA A 1096 -35.02 -17.80 27.29
N HIS A 1097 -35.29 -16.60 26.75
CA HIS A 1097 -34.55 -16.08 25.60
C HIS A 1097 -33.12 -15.65 25.98
N ILE A 1098 -32.92 -15.05 27.15
CA ILE A 1098 -31.62 -14.64 27.69
C ILE A 1098 -30.75 -15.88 27.89
N THR A 1099 -31.20 -16.86 28.67
CA THR A 1099 -30.45 -18.12 28.90
C THR A 1099 -30.16 -18.89 27.61
N LYS A 1100 -31.06 -18.88 26.62
CA LYS A 1100 -30.78 -19.43 25.27
C LYS A 1100 -29.71 -18.63 24.52
N SER A 1101 -29.67 -17.32 24.68
CA SER A 1101 -28.66 -16.43 24.07
C SER A 1101 -27.30 -16.58 24.75
N GLU A 1102 -27.28 -16.65 26.08
CA GLU A 1102 -26.09 -16.94 26.90
C GLU A 1102 -25.50 -18.31 26.54
N ALA A 1103 -26.32 -19.35 26.39
CA ALA A 1103 -25.85 -20.67 25.96
C ALA A 1103 -25.20 -20.64 24.56
N ALA A 1104 -25.74 -19.84 23.62
CA ALA A 1104 -25.14 -19.65 22.31
C ALA A 1104 -23.85 -18.82 22.36
N ILE A 1105 -23.78 -17.82 23.24
CA ILE A 1105 -22.56 -17.05 23.52
C ILE A 1105 -21.48 -17.98 24.07
N CYS A 1106 -21.75 -18.75 25.14
CA CYS A 1106 -20.80 -19.70 25.72
C CYS A 1106 -20.34 -20.78 24.73
N GLN A 1107 -21.20 -21.23 23.80
CA GLN A 1107 -20.77 -22.10 22.70
C GLN A 1107 -19.77 -21.36 21.78
N SER A 1108 -20.09 -20.13 21.36
CA SER A 1108 -19.20 -19.34 20.50
C SER A 1108 -17.88 -18.98 21.19
N GLU A 1109 -17.87 -18.76 22.51
CA GLU A 1109 -16.67 -18.56 23.31
C GLU A 1109 -15.80 -19.83 23.36
N GLY A 1110 -16.42 -21.01 23.45
CA GLY A 1110 -15.73 -22.30 23.33
C GLY A 1110 -15.11 -22.53 21.95
N GLU A 1111 -15.83 -22.17 20.88
CA GLU A 1111 -15.33 -22.23 19.50
C GLU A 1111 -14.20 -21.22 19.27
N ILE A 1112 -14.31 -20.00 19.80
CA ILE A 1112 -13.26 -18.97 19.80
C ILE A 1112 -12.03 -19.45 20.59
N GLN A 1113 -12.21 -20.11 21.74
CA GLN A 1113 -11.08 -20.63 22.51
C GLN A 1113 -10.37 -21.77 21.79
N HIS A 1114 -11.11 -22.71 21.19
CA HIS A 1114 -10.52 -23.76 20.36
C HIS A 1114 -9.75 -23.18 19.15
N LEU A 1115 -10.26 -22.09 18.54
CA LEU A 1115 -9.53 -21.36 17.49
C LEU A 1115 -8.27 -20.67 18.01
N ARG A 1116 -8.30 -20.07 19.21
CA ARG A 1116 -7.10 -19.51 19.87
C ARG A 1116 -6.05 -20.58 20.15
N ASP A 1117 -6.44 -21.71 20.74
CA ASP A 1117 -5.54 -22.82 21.06
C ASP A 1117 -4.86 -23.37 19.78
N SER A 1118 -5.62 -23.45 18.68
CA SER A 1118 -5.11 -23.80 17.34
C SER A 1118 -4.14 -22.76 16.78
N VAL A 1119 -4.43 -21.46 16.93
CA VAL A 1119 -3.52 -20.37 16.54
C VAL A 1119 -2.23 -20.42 17.36
N THR A 1120 -2.28 -20.56 18.68
CA THR A 1120 -1.07 -20.66 19.51
C THR A 1120 -0.22 -21.88 19.16
N SER A 1121 -0.84 -23.02 18.80
CA SER A 1121 -0.12 -24.20 18.30
C SER A 1121 0.56 -23.95 16.94
N ALA A 1122 -0.07 -23.18 16.06
CA ALA A 1122 0.54 -22.74 14.80
C ALA A 1122 1.66 -21.71 15.00
N GLU A 1123 1.55 -20.83 16.00
CA GLU A 1123 2.59 -19.87 16.41
C GLU A 1123 3.80 -20.58 17.04
N GLU A 1124 3.58 -21.57 17.90
CA GLU A 1124 4.65 -22.44 18.42
C GLU A 1124 5.35 -23.19 17.27
N ALA A 1125 4.60 -23.77 16.34
CA ALA A 1125 5.17 -24.42 15.16
C ALA A 1125 5.99 -23.43 14.30
N LEU A 1126 5.47 -22.23 14.04
CA LEU A 1126 6.18 -21.18 13.32
C LEU A 1126 7.47 -20.75 14.06
N SER A 1127 7.43 -20.64 15.38
CA SER A 1127 8.59 -20.33 16.22
C SER A 1127 9.69 -21.41 16.10
N THR A 1128 9.32 -22.70 16.12
CA THR A 1128 10.30 -23.78 15.89
C THR A 1128 10.91 -23.73 14.49
N VAL A 1129 10.14 -23.38 13.46
CA VAL A 1129 10.65 -23.21 12.09
C VAL A 1129 11.59 -22.00 12.00
N GLN A 1130 11.24 -20.87 12.62
CA GLN A 1130 12.11 -19.69 12.68
C GLN A 1130 13.44 -19.97 13.39
N ALA A 1131 13.41 -20.73 14.50
CA ALA A 1131 14.62 -21.15 15.20
C ALA A 1131 15.54 -22.03 14.32
N VAL A 1132 14.97 -22.94 13.53
CA VAL A 1132 15.73 -23.75 12.54
C VAL A 1132 16.28 -22.87 11.40
N CYS A 1133 15.51 -21.89 10.90
CA CYS A 1133 16.01 -20.97 9.89
C CYS A 1133 17.18 -20.11 10.39
N GLU A 1134 17.15 -19.63 11.63
CA GLU A 1134 18.22 -18.82 12.20
C GLU A 1134 19.47 -19.65 12.54
N ASP A 1135 19.32 -20.91 12.97
CA ASP A 1135 20.42 -21.89 13.12
C ASP A 1135 21.09 -22.21 11.76
N LEU A 1136 20.30 -22.43 10.70
CA LEU A 1136 20.82 -22.62 9.34
C LEU A 1136 21.55 -21.37 8.82
N LYS A 1137 21.05 -20.17 9.13
CA LYS A 1137 21.69 -18.90 8.79
C LYS A 1137 23.00 -18.69 9.53
N GLN A 1138 23.07 -18.96 10.84
CA GLN A 1138 24.32 -18.93 11.61
C GLN A 1138 25.36 -19.91 11.06
N LYS A 1139 24.93 -21.10 10.62
CA LYS A 1139 25.80 -22.08 9.95
C LYS A 1139 26.31 -21.59 8.59
N LEU A 1140 25.50 -20.85 7.83
CA LEU A 1140 25.92 -20.21 6.58
C LEU A 1140 26.94 -19.09 6.84
N GLU A 1141 26.66 -18.18 7.78
CA GLU A 1141 27.56 -17.09 8.17
C GLU A 1141 28.91 -17.64 8.69
N GLN A 1142 28.90 -18.70 9.51
CA GLN A 1142 30.10 -19.40 9.95
C GLN A 1142 30.89 -20.02 8.77
N ALA A 1143 30.20 -20.65 7.81
CA ALA A 1143 30.84 -21.23 6.63
C ALA A 1143 31.47 -20.15 5.72
N GLU A 1144 30.89 -18.95 5.65
CA GLU A 1144 31.51 -17.81 4.94
C GLU A 1144 32.74 -17.26 5.68
N VAL A 1145 32.70 -17.18 7.02
CA VAL A 1145 33.86 -16.81 7.84
C VAL A 1145 35.00 -17.83 7.68
N ASP A 1146 34.70 -19.12 7.73
CA ASP A 1146 35.71 -20.18 7.55
C ASP A 1146 36.30 -20.19 6.13
N LYS A 1147 35.47 -19.93 5.11
CA LYS A 1147 35.90 -19.73 3.71
C LYS A 1147 36.83 -18.52 3.58
N CYS A 1148 36.51 -17.38 4.20
CA CYS A 1148 37.39 -16.21 4.22
C CYS A 1148 38.70 -16.46 4.98
N SER A 1149 38.64 -17.17 6.11
CA SER A 1149 39.81 -17.61 6.89
C SER A 1149 40.73 -18.53 6.07
N HIS A 1150 40.14 -19.45 5.31
CA HIS A 1150 40.87 -20.32 4.37
C HIS A 1150 41.54 -19.51 3.25
N TYR A 1151 40.83 -18.55 2.62
CA TYR A 1151 41.42 -17.69 1.59
C TYR A 1151 42.62 -16.90 2.14
N LEU A 1152 42.46 -16.21 3.28
CA LEU A 1152 43.55 -15.48 3.95
C LEU A 1152 44.76 -16.37 4.23
N ARG A 1153 44.54 -17.60 4.71
CA ARG A 1153 45.61 -18.56 5.00
C ARG A 1153 46.35 -19.01 3.73
N THR A 1154 45.61 -19.40 2.68
CA THR A 1154 46.23 -19.77 1.39
C THR A 1154 46.93 -18.61 0.70
N THR A 1155 46.48 -17.36 0.87
CA THR A 1155 47.20 -16.18 0.38
C THR A 1155 48.53 -15.98 1.12
N ALA A 1156 48.54 -16.12 2.45
CA ALA A 1156 49.78 -16.05 3.23
C ALA A 1156 50.77 -17.19 2.87
N GLU A 1157 50.28 -18.41 2.66
CA GLU A 1157 51.08 -19.54 2.18
C GLU A 1157 51.68 -19.27 0.78
N ILE A 1158 50.92 -18.62 -0.12
CA ILE A 1158 51.41 -18.20 -1.43
C ILE A 1158 52.49 -17.11 -1.31
N ASP A 1159 52.33 -16.12 -0.43
CA ASP A 1159 53.31 -15.05 -0.23
C ASP A 1159 54.64 -15.58 0.35
N ASP A 1160 54.60 -16.51 1.31
CA ASP A 1160 55.81 -17.15 1.84
C ASP A 1160 56.46 -18.10 0.82
N LEU A 1161 55.68 -18.74 -0.07
CA LEU A 1161 56.22 -19.45 -1.24
C LEU A 1161 56.88 -18.49 -2.26
N TYR A 1162 56.36 -17.27 -2.45
CA TYR A 1162 57.02 -16.25 -3.27
C TYR A 1162 58.32 -15.72 -2.64
N ARG A 1163 58.34 -15.50 -1.32
CA ARG A 1163 59.55 -15.06 -0.57
C ARG A 1163 60.66 -16.13 -0.59
N THR A 1164 60.30 -17.38 -0.33
CA THR A 1164 61.24 -18.51 -0.41
C THR A 1164 61.73 -18.73 -1.84
N LYS A 1165 60.88 -18.56 -2.86
CA LYS A 1165 61.29 -18.52 -4.27
C LYS A 1165 62.32 -17.42 -4.55
N SER A 1166 62.08 -16.16 -4.13
CA SER A 1166 63.00 -15.04 -4.39
C SER A 1166 64.38 -15.30 -3.77
N THR A 1167 64.42 -15.71 -2.50
CA THR A 1167 65.69 -16.01 -1.82
C THR A 1167 66.44 -17.22 -2.38
N LEU A 1168 65.73 -18.17 -3.01
CA LEU A 1168 66.34 -19.26 -3.79
C LEU A 1168 66.87 -18.78 -5.15
N GLU A 1169 66.15 -17.92 -5.86
CA GLU A 1169 66.61 -17.32 -7.13
C GLU A 1169 67.83 -16.40 -6.91
N GLU A 1170 67.86 -15.62 -5.84
CA GLU A 1170 69.00 -14.80 -5.41
C GLU A 1170 70.23 -15.67 -5.11
N ARG A 1171 70.09 -16.74 -4.31
CA ARG A 1171 71.17 -17.70 -4.05
C ARG A 1171 71.64 -18.43 -5.31
N LEU A 1172 70.74 -18.73 -6.25
CA LEU A 1172 71.11 -19.33 -7.52
C LEU A 1172 71.95 -18.36 -8.37
N ILE A 1173 71.62 -17.07 -8.35
CA ILE A 1173 72.39 -16.00 -9.01
C ILE A 1173 73.78 -15.84 -8.36
N GLU A 1174 73.90 -15.91 -7.03
CA GLU A 1174 75.20 -15.93 -6.34
C GLU A 1174 76.04 -17.16 -6.73
N LEU A 1175 75.45 -18.36 -6.70
CA LEU A 1175 76.12 -19.60 -7.10
C LEU A 1175 76.62 -19.53 -8.55
N ILE A 1176 75.79 -19.05 -9.48
CA ILE A 1176 76.16 -18.87 -10.90
C ILE A 1176 77.29 -17.84 -11.07
N LYS A 1177 77.32 -16.77 -10.26
CA LYS A 1177 78.42 -15.78 -10.25
C LYS A 1177 79.72 -16.31 -9.64
N SER A 1178 79.64 -17.31 -8.76
CA SER A 1178 80.80 -17.86 -8.03
C SER A 1178 81.63 -18.89 -8.81
N LEU A 1179 81.14 -19.40 -9.95
CA LEU A 1179 81.77 -20.45 -10.75
C LEU A 1179 82.95 -19.95 -11.61
N PRO A 1180 84.20 -20.38 -11.38
CA PRO A 1180 85.34 -19.98 -12.19
C PRO A 1180 85.32 -20.63 -13.57
N ARG A 1181 85.50 -19.84 -14.64
CA ARG A 1181 85.65 -20.36 -16.01
C ARG A 1181 87.11 -20.78 -16.26
N SER A 1182 87.38 -22.08 -16.32
CA SER A 1182 88.70 -22.59 -16.73
C SER A 1182 88.64 -23.91 -17.51
N SER A 1183 89.30 -23.92 -18.67
CA SER A 1183 89.64 -25.05 -19.55
C SER A 1183 88.52 -25.78 -20.33
N PRO A 1184 88.73 -26.07 -21.64
CA PRO A 1184 87.81 -26.86 -22.46
C PRO A 1184 88.29 -28.31 -22.64
N PHE A 1185 87.38 -29.28 -22.51
CA PHE A 1185 87.50 -30.62 -23.07
C PHE A 1185 86.11 -31.13 -23.47
N GLY A 1186 85.98 -31.72 -24.65
CA GLY A 1186 84.76 -32.38 -25.09
C GLY A 1186 84.91 -33.90 -25.06
N ILE A 1187 83.78 -34.63 -25.09
CA ILE A 1187 83.69 -36.05 -25.48
C ILE A 1187 82.22 -36.38 -25.86
N GLN A 1188 82.00 -37.60 -26.35
CA GLN A 1188 80.87 -38.01 -27.20
C GLN A 1188 79.60 -38.46 -26.44
N LYS A 1189 78.50 -38.58 -27.20
CA LYS A 1189 77.40 -39.58 -27.12
C LYS A 1189 77.08 -40.24 -25.77
N GLU A 1190 75.79 -40.31 -25.43
CA GLU A 1190 75.04 -41.58 -25.56
C GLU A 1190 73.51 -41.42 -25.49
N SER A 1191 72.79 -42.43 -25.99
CA SER A 1191 71.34 -42.62 -25.80
C SER A 1191 71.08 -44.00 -25.21
N PRO A 1192 70.19 -44.15 -24.21
CA PRO A 1192 69.60 -45.43 -23.89
C PRO A 1192 68.14 -45.53 -24.39
N ARG A 1193 67.79 -46.66 -24.99
CA ARG A 1193 66.40 -47.15 -25.06
C ARG A 1193 66.03 -47.73 -23.67
N TYR A 1194 64.74 -47.81 -23.34
CA TYR A 1194 64.20 -49.06 -22.78
C TYR A 1194 62.69 -49.21 -23.04
N GLN A 1195 62.19 -50.44 -22.96
CA GLN A 1195 60.83 -50.85 -23.34
C GLN A 1195 59.93 -50.97 -22.10
N GLY A 1196 58.62 -50.73 -22.25
CA GLY A 1196 57.64 -50.88 -21.17
C GLY A 1196 57.02 -52.28 -21.05
N ARG A 1197 56.26 -52.51 -19.97
CA ARG A 1197 55.30 -53.62 -19.81
C ARG A 1197 54.06 -53.18 -19.01
N ARG A 1198 53.03 -54.02 -19.00
CA ARG A 1198 51.67 -53.73 -18.50
C ARG A 1198 51.46 -54.26 -17.07
N GLN A 1199 50.57 -53.57 -16.32
CA GLN A 1199 49.69 -54.15 -15.27
C GLN A 1199 50.42 -54.72 -14.02
N ARG A 1200 49.79 -54.88 -12.85
CA ARG A 1200 48.37 -54.74 -12.42
C ARG A 1200 48.29 -54.49 -10.90
N GLU A 1201 47.13 -54.02 -10.40
CA GLU A 1201 46.74 -53.98 -8.97
C GLU A 1201 47.71 -53.15 -8.07
N GLY A 1202 47.37 -52.69 -6.86
CA GLY A 1202 46.20 -52.81 -5.99
C GLY A 1202 46.65 -52.42 -4.57
N ASP A 1203 45.72 -51.97 -3.72
CA ASP A 1203 45.86 -51.56 -2.31
C ASP A 1203 47.15 -51.92 -1.53
N ILE A 1204 47.62 -51.00 -0.67
CA ILE A 1204 47.67 -51.24 0.79
C ILE A 1204 47.95 -49.95 1.60
N LYS A 1205 47.47 -49.96 2.85
CA LYS A 1205 47.60 -48.92 3.88
C LYS A 1205 49.01 -48.90 4.49
N GLU A 1206 49.43 -47.76 5.05
CA GLU A 1206 50.45 -47.76 6.13
C GLU A 1206 49.97 -46.96 7.35
N LYS A 1207 50.64 -47.12 8.49
CA LYS A 1207 50.02 -47.00 9.82
C LYS A 1207 51.06 -46.78 10.95
N ASP A 1208 50.63 -46.10 12.03
CA ASP A 1208 51.22 -46.06 13.38
C ASP A 1208 52.55 -45.29 13.65
N GLY A 1209 52.65 -44.68 14.85
CA GLY A 1209 53.85 -44.06 15.45
C GLY A 1209 53.91 -42.53 15.33
N ILE A 1210 54.36 -41.73 16.33
CA ILE A 1210 55.00 -42.02 17.63
C ILE A 1210 54.48 -41.04 18.72
N ARG A 1211 53.76 -41.59 19.72
CA ARG A 1211 54.05 -41.57 21.18
C ARG A 1211 54.64 -40.30 21.85
N MET A 1212 53.97 -39.79 22.91
CA MET A 1212 54.49 -39.56 24.30
C MET A 1212 53.68 -38.53 25.11
N PHE A 1213 52.86 -38.95 26.09
CA PHE A 1213 53.03 -38.65 27.53
C PHE A 1213 52.07 -39.50 28.40
N CYS A 1214 52.15 -39.43 29.74
CA CYS A 1214 51.55 -40.40 30.68
C CYS A 1214 50.59 -39.75 31.72
N GLY A 1215 49.52 -40.45 32.16
CA GLY A 1215 48.37 -39.79 32.83
C GLY A 1215 47.49 -40.52 33.90
N ARG A 1216 47.82 -41.72 34.41
CA ARG A 1216 47.27 -42.38 35.64
C ARG A 1216 45.76 -42.80 35.75
N ASN A 1217 45.57 -43.84 36.59
CA ASN A 1217 44.36 -44.33 37.29
C ASN A 1217 43.20 -44.93 36.44
N ARG A 1218 42.56 -46.08 36.75
CA ARG A 1218 41.91 -46.62 37.98
C ARG A 1218 40.66 -45.80 38.37
N THR A 1219 39.43 -46.34 38.51
CA THR A 1219 38.94 -47.75 38.59
C THR A 1219 37.43 -47.81 38.14
N LEU A 1220 36.49 -48.75 38.42
CA LEU A 1220 36.35 -49.87 39.38
C LEU A 1220 35.46 -51.07 38.89
N TRP A 1221 34.27 -51.29 39.47
CA TRP A 1221 33.27 -52.39 39.41
C TRP A 1221 31.91 -51.89 38.85
N SER A 1222 30.80 -52.64 38.61
CA SER A 1222 30.45 -54.09 38.49
C SER A 1222 28.93 -54.26 38.14
N LEU A 1223 28.45 -55.52 37.96
CA LEU A 1223 27.06 -56.02 38.02
C LEU A 1223 26.04 -55.60 36.91
N SER A 1224 25.00 -56.35 36.51
CA SER A 1224 24.71 -57.77 36.15
C SER A 1224 23.16 -57.97 36.08
N ARG A 1225 22.64 -58.87 35.21
CA ARG A 1225 21.26 -59.48 35.18
C ARG A 1225 20.06 -58.60 34.75
N SER A 1226 18.89 -59.10 34.28
CA SER A 1226 18.43 -60.32 33.54
C SER A 1226 16.89 -60.15 33.23
N CYS A 1227 16.02 -61.00 32.64
CA CYS A 1227 16.01 -62.39 32.12
C CYS A 1227 14.77 -62.64 31.19
N GLY A 1228 14.71 -63.76 30.44
CA GLY A 1228 13.49 -64.30 29.77
C GLY A 1228 13.54 -64.29 28.23
N GLN A 1229 13.60 -65.41 27.47
CA GLN A 1229 12.62 -66.50 27.21
C GLN A 1229 11.39 -66.05 26.36
N ARG A 1230 10.88 -66.79 25.35
CA ARG A 1230 10.94 -68.25 25.03
C ARG A 1230 10.53 -68.56 23.55
N SER A 1231 10.90 -69.75 23.02
CA SER A 1231 10.34 -70.55 21.86
C SER A 1231 10.02 -69.84 20.50
N ALA A 1232 10.45 -70.23 19.28
CA ALA A 1232 10.78 -71.49 18.58
C ALA A 1232 9.59 -72.30 17.97
N CYS A 1233 9.57 -72.47 16.63
CA CYS A 1233 9.40 -73.74 15.86
C CYS A 1233 9.46 -73.52 14.32
N CYS A 1234 9.50 -74.58 13.50
CA CYS A 1234 9.61 -74.55 12.02
C CYS A 1234 8.64 -75.54 11.32
N ARG A 1235 8.20 -75.27 10.06
CA ARG A 1235 8.28 -76.17 8.86
C ARG A 1235 7.23 -75.96 7.73
N THR A 1236 7.75 -75.96 6.47
CA THR A 1236 7.25 -76.60 5.22
C THR A 1236 5.94 -76.22 4.46
N ARG A 1237 6.15 -75.97 3.14
CA ARG A 1237 5.41 -76.43 1.92
C ARG A 1237 4.13 -75.69 1.40
N ARG A 1238 4.06 -75.67 0.05
CA ARG A 1238 2.94 -75.39 -0.91
C ARG A 1238 1.84 -76.50 -0.84
N PRO A 1239 0.65 -76.48 -1.51
CA PRO A 1239 0.26 -75.74 -2.74
C PRO A 1239 -1.13 -75.00 -2.77
N PRO A 1240 -2.19 -75.28 -3.60
CA PRO A 1240 -2.70 -74.29 -4.58
C PRO A 1240 -4.24 -74.09 -4.77
N THR A 1241 -4.61 -73.11 -5.63
CA THR A 1241 -5.80 -73.03 -6.53
C THR A 1241 -7.25 -73.35 -6.08
N ALA A 1242 -8.13 -72.36 -6.22
CA ALA A 1242 -9.46 -72.43 -6.89
C ALA A 1242 -9.79 -71.01 -7.43
N TRP A 1243 -10.37 -70.72 -8.60
CA TRP A 1243 -11.43 -71.30 -9.46
C TRP A 1243 -12.89 -71.08 -8.96
N ALA A 1244 -13.49 -69.99 -9.45
CA ALA A 1244 -14.92 -69.83 -9.67
C ALA A 1244 -15.13 -68.93 -10.90
N ALA A 1245 -16.09 -69.27 -11.76
CA ALA A 1245 -16.34 -68.55 -13.02
C ALA A 1245 -17.85 -68.45 -13.30
N ARG A 1246 -18.26 -67.41 -14.02
CA ARG A 1246 -19.46 -67.41 -14.87
C ARG A 1246 -19.35 -66.33 -15.94
N THR A 1247 -19.30 -66.77 -17.19
CA THR A 1247 -19.65 -65.97 -18.38
C THR A 1247 -21.16 -65.79 -18.45
N ILE A 1248 -21.61 -64.71 -19.12
CA ILE A 1248 -22.85 -64.68 -19.92
C ILE A 1248 -22.81 -63.43 -20.84
N SER A 1249 -22.93 -63.68 -22.14
CA SER A 1249 -23.33 -62.71 -23.19
C SER A 1249 -24.87 -62.70 -23.25
N PRO A 1250 -25.60 -61.71 -23.85
CA PRO A 1250 -25.23 -61.06 -25.12
C PRO A 1250 -25.75 -59.62 -25.35
N GLY A 1251 -25.53 -59.15 -26.59
CA GLY A 1251 -26.58 -58.44 -27.35
C GLY A 1251 -26.70 -56.93 -27.12
N GLY A 1252 -26.36 -56.16 -28.15
CA GLY A 1252 -26.80 -54.76 -28.27
C GLY A 1252 -28.04 -54.62 -29.14
N TYR A 1253 -28.56 -53.40 -29.22
CA TYR A 1253 -29.33 -52.90 -30.36
C TYR A 1253 -28.88 -51.48 -30.67
N ALA A 1254 -28.97 -51.07 -31.93
CA ALA A 1254 -28.77 -49.70 -32.35
C ALA A 1254 -30.10 -48.94 -32.33
N ASP A 1255 -30.05 -47.62 -32.46
CA ASP A 1255 -30.82 -47.02 -33.54
C ASP A 1255 -30.18 -45.74 -34.09
N ILE A 1256 -30.46 -45.43 -35.35
CA ILE A 1256 -30.09 -44.19 -36.03
C ILE A 1256 -31.36 -43.65 -36.69
N THR A 1257 -31.75 -42.43 -36.36
CA THR A 1257 -32.71 -41.65 -37.15
C THR A 1257 -32.15 -40.25 -37.40
N ALA A 1258 -32.50 -39.66 -38.55
CA ALA A 1258 -31.90 -38.44 -39.05
C ALA A 1258 -32.94 -37.53 -39.73
N GLY A 1259 -32.81 -36.22 -39.50
CA GLY A 1259 -33.43 -35.15 -40.29
C GLY A 1259 -34.91 -34.84 -40.00
N GLY A 1260 -35.25 -33.56 -39.88
CA GLY A 1260 -36.66 -33.14 -39.78
C GLY A 1260 -36.89 -31.74 -39.20
N HIS A 1261 -36.44 -30.70 -39.93
CA HIS A 1261 -36.55 -29.26 -39.62
C HIS A 1261 -35.69 -28.72 -38.46
#